data_AF-A0A524CMP0-F1
#
_entry.id   AF-A0A524CMP0-F1
#
_cell.length_a   1.000
_cell.length_b   1.000
_cell.length_c   1.000
_cell.angle_alpha   90.00
_cell.angle_beta   90.00
_cell.angle_gamma   90.00
#
_symmetry.space_group_name_H-M   'P 1'
#
loop_
_entity.id
_entity.type
_entity.pdbx_description
1 polymer ?
#
loop_
_entity_poly.entity_id
_entity_poly.type
_entity_poly.pdbx_seq_one_letter_code
_entity_poly.pdbx_strand_id
1 'polypeptide(L)'
;MPSTTITRTFSLIPISTAKKAIYKKMQDALVKFRDLENIFIKRLIDAFHKGDLTMQDFSGTSTTHIKSRIYNHLELNKVKADQWKTLQLKERINRCAIQHPYHAVRNWLIRTENLSQILVELIELFHSDRNLIAQFLKGKRIPKPVVRRLFEALARDPFGESQSLTYFHITNMIGQLRNIVLSETQLESLLKDRLHEIREDTPLIERFLMSCLHSFTKTKKRKDIALMPHELSQYFLDLYFRKIKWLSTRIAKKSMTIEEFHSFTQVRDKELDAKKRKITARLSHFSLDNLNTLSSRAFHAMITELVSEPNIFLPNHLFKPYFRRINVDIVNPTYEDFLKFFQVRLRYKIKERVKELFLTDSITTFFLSELEKMRAEIYSVVSIPHIKKLALPIQNLKETQVYKSDLEHLTIELSFVSREFHKFQIHDTKGRIKELLCNGAEEHPPVIRLKRGKLYFHLPFEVQKKSLSKQSHDGAHPHIEIGVDLGLKHFAVLSVMDKSSPQDVKEIARYFLGQKTLFDMNFNISTGRFEKRKRFDNLLTSKQSNVKRKLIHIRSEIRTIQHKLHEYQNRLLERAFVQFQKKRKNNLLEVTLGVLWDRIHHINLEIVRLLNHTILQIAQYHKASVIKCENLKWARHSKRKDIGTFLAFWQTHWFYAQIQDAVKLQAYLHNIHFKQVKAGGTSQICSHCGNMGQREGKKFYCSHCKSHLDSDLNAARNIALAET
;
A
#
# COMPACT_ATOMS: atom_id res chain seq x y z
N MET A 1 -8.07 -23.01 -26.32
CA MET A 1 -9.07 -22.85 -25.23
C MET A 1 -8.44 -21.98 -24.15
N PRO A 2 -9.10 -20.97 -23.57
CA PRO A 2 -8.52 -20.21 -22.47
C PRO A 2 -8.38 -21.13 -21.26
N SER A 3 -7.15 -21.46 -20.89
CA SER A 3 -6.84 -22.19 -19.66
C SER A 3 -6.62 -21.20 -18.51
N THR A 4 -6.93 -21.63 -17.29
CA THR A 4 -6.68 -20.83 -16.08
C THR A 4 -5.81 -21.63 -15.14
N THR A 5 -4.71 -21.03 -14.69
CA THR A 5 -3.81 -21.65 -13.72
C THR A 5 -4.26 -21.36 -12.29
N ILE A 6 -4.37 -22.41 -11.48
CA ILE A 6 -4.76 -22.34 -10.07
C ILE A 6 -3.63 -22.91 -9.22
N THR A 7 -2.99 -22.08 -8.42
CA THR A 7 -1.95 -22.55 -7.50
C THR A 7 -2.53 -22.85 -6.12
N ARG A 8 -2.35 -24.08 -5.66
CA ARG A 8 -2.65 -24.50 -4.28
C ARG A 8 -1.36 -24.61 -3.48
N THR A 9 -1.44 -24.31 -2.19
CA THR A 9 -0.28 -24.35 -1.28
C THR A 9 -0.54 -25.35 -0.17
N PHE A 10 0.37 -26.31 -0.02
CA PHE A 10 0.31 -27.37 0.97
C PHE A 10 1.54 -27.33 1.87
N SER A 11 1.43 -27.87 3.08
CA SER A 11 2.61 -28.06 3.94
C SER A 11 3.21 -29.44 3.68
N LEU A 12 4.54 -29.53 3.66
CA LEU A 12 5.25 -30.78 3.51
C LEU A 12 5.79 -31.26 4.85
N ILE A 13 5.54 -32.52 5.17
CA ILE A 13 5.98 -33.15 6.42
C ILE A 13 6.89 -34.34 6.08
N PRO A 14 8.15 -34.39 6.56
CA PRO A 14 9.03 -35.52 6.30
C PRO A 14 8.43 -36.84 6.81
N ILE A 15 8.46 -37.88 5.97
CA ILE A 15 8.09 -39.25 6.33
C ILE A 15 9.34 -39.93 6.92
N SER A 16 9.70 -39.52 8.14
CA SER A 16 10.85 -40.06 8.88
C SER A 16 10.71 -39.75 10.37
N THR A 17 11.33 -40.57 11.22
CA THR A 17 11.48 -40.30 12.66
C THR A 17 12.39 -39.10 12.92
N ALA A 18 13.38 -38.84 12.05
CA ALA A 18 14.37 -37.76 12.17
C ALA A 18 13.93 -36.42 11.51
N LYS A 19 12.67 -36.00 11.68
CA LYS A 19 12.08 -34.83 10.98
C LYS A 19 12.93 -33.55 11.09
N LYS A 20 13.46 -33.24 12.28
CA LYS A 20 14.27 -32.04 12.52
C LYS A 20 15.55 -32.03 11.67
N ALA A 21 16.21 -33.17 11.54
CA ALA A 21 17.44 -33.30 10.74
C ALA A 21 17.15 -33.09 9.25
N ILE A 22 16.06 -33.66 8.73
CA ILE A 22 15.65 -33.47 7.33
C ILE A 22 15.31 -32.00 7.05
N TYR A 23 14.53 -31.34 7.91
CA TYR A 23 14.26 -29.91 7.73
C TYR A 23 15.54 -29.06 7.72
N LYS A 24 16.51 -29.37 8.58
CA LYS A 24 17.81 -28.69 8.60
C LYS A 24 18.58 -28.91 7.29
N LYS A 25 18.64 -30.15 6.79
CA LYS A 25 19.25 -30.47 5.48
C LYS A 25 18.59 -29.70 4.34
N MET A 26 17.25 -29.66 4.30
CA MET A 26 16.50 -28.90 3.28
C MET A 26 16.73 -27.39 3.40
N GLN A 27 16.83 -26.87 4.62
CA GLN A 27 17.17 -25.48 4.83
C GLN A 27 18.57 -25.14 4.31
N ASP A 28 19.57 -25.96 4.64
CA ASP A 28 20.95 -25.75 4.17
C ASP A 28 21.02 -25.79 2.64
N ALA A 29 20.35 -26.76 2.00
CA ALA A 29 20.28 -26.89 0.55
C ALA A 29 19.60 -25.67 -0.12
N LEU A 30 18.47 -25.20 0.43
CA LEU A 30 17.76 -24.05 -0.11
C LEU A 30 18.50 -22.72 0.11
N VAL A 31 19.29 -22.60 1.17
CA VAL A 31 20.16 -21.43 1.35
C VAL A 31 21.26 -21.43 0.30
N LYS A 32 21.92 -22.57 0.08
CA LYS A 32 22.94 -22.70 -0.97
C LYS A 32 22.36 -22.44 -2.37
N PHE A 33 21.13 -22.91 -2.62
CA PHE A 33 20.39 -22.62 -3.85
C PHE A 33 20.15 -21.12 -4.05
N ARG A 34 19.67 -20.41 -3.02
CA ARG A 34 19.48 -18.95 -3.06
C ARG A 34 20.81 -18.22 -3.33
N ASP A 35 21.91 -18.68 -2.76
CA ASP A 35 23.21 -18.06 -2.98
C ASP A 35 23.70 -18.26 -4.41
N LEU A 36 23.46 -19.44 -5.00
CA LEU A 36 23.66 -19.69 -6.42
C LEU A 36 22.79 -18.76 -7.30
N GLU A 37 21.50 -18.59 -6.98
CA GLU A 37 20.62 -17.66 -7.69
C GLU A 37 21.20 -16.23 -7.70
N ASN A 38 21.73 -15.76 -6.56
CA ASN A 38 22.33 -14.44 -6.47
C ASN A 38 23.66 -14.31 -7.22
N ILE A 39 24.44 -15.39 -7.33
CA ILE A 39 25.65 -15.43 -8.17
C ILE A 39 25.26 -15.35 -9.65
N PHE A 40 24.22 -16.05 -10.07
CA PHE A 40 23.70 -15.95 -11.43
C PHE A 40 23.24 -14.53 -11.74
N ILE A 41 22.55 -13.84 -10.82
CA ILE A 41 22.20 -12.43 -11.00
C ILE A 41 23.44 -11.57 -11.29
N LYS A 42 24.50 -11.70 -10.49
CA LYS A 42 25.74 -10.95 -10.70
C LYS A 42 26.35 -11.24 -12.07
N ARG A 43 26.47 -12.52 -12.44
CA ARG A 43 27.00 -12.94 -13.75
C ARG A 43 26.20 -12.38 -14.92
N LEU A 44 24.87 -12.36 -14.83
CA LEU A 44 24.02 -11.80 -15.87
C LEU A 44 24.24 -10.29 -16.04
N ILE A 45 24.39 -9.56 -14.94
CA ILE A 45 24.62 -8.12 -14.97
C ILE A 45 26.04 -7.79 -15.45
N ASP A 46 27.04 -8.55 -15.00
CA ASP A 46 28.41 -8.39 -15.47
C ASP A 46 28.51 -8.65 -16.99
N ALA A 47 27.84 -9.69 -17.49
CA ALA A 47 27.75 -9.99 -18.92
C ALA A 47 27.02 -8.89 -19.69
N PHE A 48 25.94 -8.34 -19.14
CA PHE A 48 25.23 -7.20 -19.73
C PHE A 48 26.11 -5.94 -19.81
N HIS A 49 26.83 -5.60 -18.74
CA HIS A 49 27.73 -4.44 -18.72
C HIS A 49 28.94 -4.60 -19.65
N LYS A 50 29.42 -5.83 -19.87
CA LYS A 50 30.50 -6.14 -20.82
C LYS A 50 30.05 -6.16 -22.29
N GLY A 51 28.73 -6.16 -22.54
CA GLY A 51 28.16 -6.30 -23.89
C GLY A 51 28.02 -7.74 -24.37
N ASP A 52 28.34 -8.74 -23.54
CA ASP A 52 28.15 -10.16 -23.84
C ASP A 52 26.65 -10.51 -23.93
N LEU A 53 25.81 -9.81 -23.16
CA LEU A 53 24.36 -9.87 -23.25
C LEU A 53 23.78 -8.50 -23.59
N THR A 54 22.75 -8.49 -24.41
CA THR A 54 22.00 -7.30 -24.82
C THR A 54 20.61 -7.28 -24.20
N MET A 55 19.91 -6.14 -24.30
CA MET A 55 18.50 -6.06 -23.89
C MET A 55 17.64 -7.12 -24.59
N GLN A 56 17.91 -7.43 -25.86
CA GLN A 56 17.10 -8.35 -26.64
C GLN A 56 17.15 -9.80 -26.11
N ASP A 57 18.23 -10.19 -25.44
CA ASP A 57 18.37 -11.51 -24.81
C ASP A 57 17.36 -11.70 -23.66
N PHE A 58 16.85 -10.60 -23.09
CA PHE A 58 15.84 -10.56 -22.03
C PHE A 58 14.39 -10.50 -22.53
N SER A 59 14.16 -10.55 -23.86
CA SER A 59 12.82 -10.47 -24.44
C SER A 59 11.97 -11.73 -24.17
N GLY A 60 12.55 -12.93 -24.30
CA GLY A 60 11.83 -14.20 -24.21
C GLY A 60 11.63 -14.73 -22.79
N THR A 61 10.42 -15.15 -22.43
CA THR A 61 10.10 -15.62 -21.07
C THR A 61 10.01 -17.15 -20.94
N SER A 62 10.18 -17.90 -22.03
CA SER A 62 10.07 -19.37 -21.99
C SER A 62 11.30 -20.02 -21.36
N THR A 63 11.10 -21.16 -20.68
CA THR A 63 12.20 -21.92 -20.08
C THR A 63 13.22 -22.38 -21.11
N THR A 64 12.78 -22.72 -22.32
CA THR A 64 13.64 -23.08 -23.45
C THR A 64 14.49 -21.90 -23.92
N HIS A 65 13.91 -20.70 -24.03
CA HIS A 65 14.64 -19.47 -24.38
C HIS A 65 15.72 -19.16 -23.35
N ILE A 66 15.36 -19.16 -22.06
CA ILE A 66 16.30 -18.89 -20.96
C ILE A 66 17.43 -19.91 -20.97
N LYS A 67 17.13 -21.19 -21.22
CA LYS A 67 18.15 -22.22 -21.30
C LYS A 67 19.12 -21.99 -22.45
N SER A 68 18.61 -21.77 -23.67
CA SER A 68 19.46 -21.69 -24.87
C SER A 68 20.24 -20.38 -24.92
N ARG A 69 19.58 -19.25 -24.70
CA ARG A 69 20.17 -17.90 -24.87
C ARG A 69 21.01 -17.44 -23.69
N ILE A 70 20.72 -17.93 -22.48
CA ILE A 70 21.37 -17.44 -21.27
C ILE A 70 22.19 -18.54 -20.60
N TYR A 71 21.54 -19.62 -20.18
CA TYR A 71 22.18 -20.64 -19.34
C TYR A 71 23.36 -21.32 -20.04
N ASN A 72 23.16 -21.75 -21.28
CA ASN A 72 24.19 -22.41 -22.08
C ASN A 72 25.25 -21.42 -22.55
N HIS A 73 24.84 -20.23 -23.00
CA HIS A 73 25.75 -19.21 -23.53
C HIS A 73 26.77 -18.73 -22.49
N LEU A 74 26.33 -18.50 -21.24
CA LEU A 74 27.21 -18.08 -20.14
C LEU A 74 27.84 -19.25 -19.37
N GLU A 75 27.73 -20.48 -19.87
CA GLU A 75 28.26 -21.70 -19.24
C GLU A 75 27.92 -21.81 -17.74
N LEU A 76 26.68 -21.46 -17.35
CA LEU A 76 26.28 -21.37 -15.95
C LEU A 76 26.27 -22.74 -15.23
N ASN A 77 26.37 -23.83 -15.98
CA ASN A 77 26.58 -25.18 -15.45
C ASN A 77 27.93 -25.34 -14.73
N LYS A 78 28.96 -24.57 -15.12
CA LYS A 78 30.31 -24.61 -14.50
C LYS A 78 30.41 -23.73 -13.25
N VAL A 79 29.46 -22.82 -13.05
CA VAL A 79 29.46 -21.86 -11.94
C VAL A 79 29.08 -22.56 -10.63
N LYS A 80 29.93 -22.39 -9.61
CA LYS A 80 29.71 -22.91 -8.27
C LYS A 80 29.44 -21.76 -7.30
N ALA A 81 28.60 -22.01 -6.30
CA ALA A 81 28.40 -21.07 -5.21
C ALA A 81 29.52 -21.19 -4.16
N ASP A 82 30.19 -20.08 -3.87
CA ASP A 82 31.23 -20.02 -2.84
C ASP A 82 30.62 -20.22 -1.43
N GLN A 83 31.24 -21.14 -0.69
CA GLN A 83 31.10 -21.40 0.75
C GLN A 83 29.71 -21.30 1.42
N TRP A 84 29.03 -22.45 1.50
CA TRP A 84 28.48 -22.94 2.79
C TRP A 84 28.39 -24.47 2.72
N LYS A 85 29.27 -25.17 3.47
CA LYS A 85 29.43 -26.63 3.54
C LYS A 85 29.83 -27.32 2.21
N THR A 86 30.45 -28.50 2.31
CA THR A 86 30.83 -29.42 1.21
C THR A 86 29.64 -29.95 0.38
N LEU A 87 28.43 -29.42 0.59
CA LEU A 87 27.19 -29.86 -0.06
C LEU A 87 27.22 -29.57 -1.57
N GLN A 88 27.45 -30.57 -2.42
CA GLN A 88 27.40 -30.39 -3.87
C GLN A 88 25.97 -30.58 -4.39
N LEU A 89 25.37 -29.51 -4.94
CA LEU A 89 24.06 -29.58 -5.58
C LEU A 89 24.15 -30.35 -6.90
N LYS A 90 23.08 -31.08 -7.26
CA LYS A 90 22.98 -31.73 -8.58
C LYS A 90 22.97 -30.68 -9.69
N GLU A 91 23.51 -31.02 -10.86
CA GLU A 91 23.47 -30.13 -12.04
C GLU A 91 22.04 -29.73 -12.42
N ARG A 92 21.06 -30.64 -12.29
CA ARG A 92 19.64 -30.32 -12.52
C ARG A 92 19.09 -29.25 -11.59
N ILE A 93 19.56 -29.19 -10.34
CA ILE A 93 19.21 -28.11 -9.41
C ILE A 93 19.78 -26.78 -9.92
N ASN A 94 21.00 -26.78 -10.45
CA ASN A 94 21.59 -25.55 -11.01
C ASN A 94 20.77 -25.02 -12.19
N ARG A 95 20.17 -25.90 -13.00
CA ARG A 95 19.24 -25.48 -14.06
C ARG A 95 18.02 -24.80 -13.47
N CYS A 96 17.38 -25.37 -12.45
CA CYS A 96 16.25 -24.75 -11.77
C CYS A 96 16.57 -23.34 -11.25
N ALA A 97 17.82 -23.08 -10.86
CA ALA A 97 18.25 -21.81 -10.29
C ALA A 97 18.22 -20.63 -11.26
N ILE A 98 18.26 -20.80 -12.60
CA ILE A 98 18.34 -19.65 -13.52
C ILE A 98 17.05 -18.85 -13.69
N GLN A 99 15.89 -19.45 -13.39
CA GLN A 99 14.58 -18.85 -13.69
C GLN A 99 14.34 -17.55 -12.91
N HIS A 100 14.47 -17.60 -11.57
CA HIS A 100 14.27 -16.40 -10.76
C HIS A 100 15.32 -15.30 -11.04
N PRO A 101 16.64 -15.60 -11.14
CA PRO A 101 17.66 -14.65 -11.58
C PRO A 101 17.33 -13.97 -12.90
N TYR A 102 16.98 -14.73 -13.94
CA TYR A 102 16.63 -14.17 -15.25
C TYR A 102 15.47 -13.18 -15.15
N HIS A 103 14.35 -13.59 -14.54
CA HIS A 103 13.20 -12.71 -14.37
C HIS A 103 13.48 -11.53 -13.42
N ALA A 104 14.35 -11.70 -12.43
CA ALA A 104 14.76 -10.61 -11.54
C ALA A 104 15.57 -9.56 -12.30
N VAL A 105 16.52 -9.99 -13.15
CA VAL A 105 17.32 -9.11 -14.01
C VAL A 105 16.44 -8.47 -15.08
N ARG A 106 15.57 -9.22 -15.78
CA ARG A 106 14.60 -8.67 -16.75
C ARG A 106 13.74 -7.57 -16.11
N ASN A 107 13.16 -7.81 -14.93
CA ASN A 107 12.36 -6.80 -14.24
C ASN A 107 13.19 -5.61 -13.74
N TRP A 108 14.46 -5.83 -13.38
CA TRP A 108 15.39 -4.75 -13.05
C TRP A 108 15.72 -3.90 -14.28
N LEU A 109 15.90 -4.49 -15.46
CA LEU A 109 16.09 -3.76 -16.72
C LEU A 109 14.85 -2.90 -17.06
N ILE A 110 13.65 -3.48 -17.03
CA ILE A 110 12.39 -2.73 -17.25
C ILE A 110 12.28 -1.56 -16.27
N ARG A 111 12.53 -1.83 -14.99
CA ARG A 111 12.47 -0.81 -13.94
C ARG A 111 13.49 0.30 -14.18
N THR A 112 14.73 -0.05 -14.48
CA THR A 112 15.82 0.90 -14.69
C THR A 112 15.51 1.80 -15.87
N GLU A 113 14.95 1.23 -16.93
CA GLU A 113 14.62 2.02 -18.11
C GLU A 113 13.36 2.86 -17.94
N ASN A 114 12.37 2.37 -17.20
CA ASN A 114 11.27 3.22 -16.75
C ASN A 114 11.77 4.41 -15.90
N LEU A 115 12.80 4.22 -15.05
CA LEU A 115 13.41 5.32 -14.28
C LEU A 115 14.18 6.29 -15.17
N SER A 116 14.90 5.79 -16.18
CA SER A 116 15.58 6.58 -17.20
C SER A 116 14.59 7.46 -17.98
N GLN A 117 13.47 6.88 -18.45
CA GLN A 117 12.42 7.65 -19.12
C GLN A 117 11.77 8.68 -18.19
N ILE A 118 11.54 8.34 -16.92
CA ILE A 118 11.04 9.32 -15.94
C ILE A 118 12.03 10.47 -15.76
N LEU A 119 13.34 10.20 -15.73
CA LEU A 119 14.36 11.24 -15.64
C LEU A 119 14.27 12.19 -16.83
N VAL A 120 14.18 11.68 -18.06
CA VAL A 120 14.05 12.49 -19.29
C VAL A 120 12.88 13.47 -19.16
N GLU A 121 11.70 12.95 -18.85
CA GLU A 121 10.47 13.75 -18.73
C GLU A 121 10.56 14.76 -17.58
N LEU A 122 11.17 14.39 -16.44
CA LEU A 122 11.34 15.29 -15.31
C LEU A 122 12.34 16.41 -15.61
N ILE A 123 13.45 16.11 -16.29
CA ILE A 123 14.46 17.11 -16.66
C ILE A 123 13.83 18.17 -17.57
N GLU A 124 13.07 17.78 -18.59
CA GLU A 124 12.36 18.72 -19.46
C GLU A 124 11.37 19.61 -18.67
N LEU A 125 10.61 19.00 -17.77
CA LEU A 125 9.66 19.73 -16.92
C LEU A 125 10.35 20.66 -15.91
N PHE A 126 11.52 20.28 -15.40
CA PHE A 126 12.29 21.09 -14.46
C PHE A 126 12.94 22.30 -15.12
N HIS A 127 13.29 22.23 -16.40
CA HIS A 127 13.68 23.42 -17.18
C HIS A 127 12.56 24.45 -17.26
N SER A 128 11.30 24.00 -17.32
CA SER A 128 10.13 24.87 -17.49
C SER A 128 9.56 25.42 -16.16
N ASP A 129 9.63 24.66 -15.06
CA ASP A 129 9.07 25.07 -13.75
C ASP A 129 9.97 24.68 -12.57
N ARG A 130 10.69 25.67 -12.02
CA ARG A 130 11.53 25.51 -10.82
C ARG A 130 10.77 25.04 -9.59
N ASN A 131 9.46 25.32 -9.49
CA ASN A 131 8.67 24.84 -8.36
C ASN A 131 8.52 23.32 -8.36
N LEU A 132 8.59 22.67 -9.52
CA LEU A 132 8.56 21.21 -9.61
C LEU A 132 9.80 20.57 -8.99
N ILE A 133 10.98 21.19 -9.12
CA ILE A 133 12.22 20.76 -8.45
C ILE A 133 12.00 20.77 -6.93
N ALA A 134 11.48 21.87 -6.39
CA ALA A 134 11.18 22.00 -4.97
C ALA A 134 10.18 20.93 -4.49
N GLN A 135 9.16 20.64 -5.30
CA GLN A 135 8.15 19.61 -4.98
C GLN A 135 8.73 18.20 -5.02
N PHE A 136 9.57 17.92 -6.02
CA PHE A 136 10.30 16.68 -6.17
C PHE A 136 11.17 16.46 -4.94
N LEU A 137 12.12 17.36 -4.62
CA LEU A 137 13.03 17.26 -3.47
C LEU A 137 12.29 17.13 -2.12
N LYS A 138 11.14 17.78 -1.98
CA LYS A 138 10.28 17.68 -0.79
C LYS A 138 9.64 16.29 -0.61
N GLY A 139 9.60 15.48 -1.66
CA GLY A 139 8.87 14.20 -1.69
C GLY A 139 7.36 14.39 -1.59
N LYS A 140 6.85 15.55 -2.05
CA LYS A 140 5.39 15.76 -2.18
C LYS A 140 4.88 15.02 -3.42
N ARG A 141 3.56 14.81 -3.46
CA ARG A 141 2.93 14.27 -4.68
C ARG A 141 3.12 15.26 -5.82
N ILE A 142 3.75 14.79 -6.89
CA ILE A 142 3.86 15.49 -8.15
C ILE A 142 2.44 15.77 -8.72
N PRO A 143 2.23 16.92 -9.40
CA PRO A 143 0.93 17.27 -9.96
C PRO A 143 0.38 16.19 -10.90
N LYS A 144 -0.95 16.02 -10.91
CA LYS A 144 -1.61 15.00 -11.76
C LYS A 144 -1.28 15.14 -13.26
N PRO A 145 -1.18 16.34 -13.85
CA PRO A 145 -0.82 16.47 -15.26
C PRO A 145 0.55 15.87 -15.58
N VAL A 146 1.54 16.09 -14.73
CA VAL A 146 2.88 15.51 -14.87
C VAL A 146 2.81 13.98 -14.78
N VAL A 147 2.07 13.43 -13.82
CA VAL A 147 1.94 11.96 -13.72
C VAL A 147 1.19 11.36 -14.90
N ARG A 148 0.26 12.10 -15.51
CA ARG A 148 -0.41 11.66 -16.76
C ARG A 148 0.57 11.59 -17.92
N ARG A 149 1.39 12.63 -18.09
CA ARG A 149 2.48 12.64 -19.09
C ARG A 149 3.42 11.44 -18.92
N LEU A 150 3.85 11.17 -17.69
CA LEU A 150 4.65 9.98 -17.37
C LEU A 150 3.92 8.65 -17.65
N PHE A 151 2.61 8.58 -17.40
CA PHE A 151 1.84 7.37 -17.69
C PHE A 151 1.79 7.08 -19.19
N GLU A 152 1.66 8.11 -20.02
CA GLU A 152 1.67 8.00 -21.47
C GLU A 152 3.08 7.62 -21.99
N ALA A 153 4.14 8.23 -21.46
CA ALA A 153 5.53 7.91 -21.80
C ALA A 153 5.94 6.47 -21.42
N LEU A 154 5.37 5.90 -20.36
CA LEU A 154 5.67 4.56 -19.86
C LEU A 154 4.65 3.50 -20.32
N ALA A 155 3.87 3.77 -21.37
CA ALA A 155 2.81 2.87 -21.83
C ALA A 155 3.34 1.54 -22.37
N ARG A 156 4.60 1.50 -22.83
CA ARG A 156 5.29 0.30 -23.32
C ARG A 156 6.56 0.06 -22.52
N ASP A 157 6.95 -1.19 -22.38
CA ASP A 157 8.23 -1.58 -21.77
C ASP A 157 9.36 -1.55 -22.82
N PRO A 158 10.63 -1.68 -22.38
CA PRO A 158 11.77 -1.70 -23.29
C PRO A 158 11.76 -2.84 -24.32
N PHE A 159 10.88 -3.84 -24.15
CA PHE A 159 10.70 -4.96 -25.08
C PHE A 159 9.49 -4.76 -26.01
N GLY A 160 8.80 -3.62 -25.92
CA GLY A 160 7.65 -3.25 -26.75
C GLY A 160 6.31 -3.76 -26.23
N GLU A 161 6.26 -4.44 -25.08
CA GLU A 161 5.04 -4.95 -24.44
C GLU A 161 4.27 -3.82 -23.75
N SER A 162 2.94 -3.85 -23.80
CA SER A 162 2.13 -2.83 -23.13
C SER A 162 2.23 -2.97 -21.60
N GLN A 163 2.55 -1.88 -20.90
CA GLN A 163 2.59 -1.81 -19.44
C GLN A 163 1.30 -1.19 -18.88
N SER A 164 0.69 -1.85 -17.88
CA SER A 164 -0.45 -1.30 -17.13
C SER A 164 0.01 -0.71 -15.78
N LEU A 165 0.77 0.39 -15.80
CA LEU A 165 1.33 0.99 -14.58
C LEU A 165 0.29 1.85 -13.84
N THR A 166 0.04 1.57 -12.57
CA THR A 166 -0.88 2.41 -11.77
C THR A 166 -0.23 3.76 -11.42
N TYR A 167 -1.06 4.80 -11.19
CA TYR A 167 -0.60 6.11 -10.67
C TYR A 167 0.28 5.97 -9.42
N PHE A 168 -0.08 5.02 -8.54
CA PHE A 168 0.68 4.73 -7.33
C PHE A 168 2.07 4.17 -7.65
N HIS A 169 2.18 3.30 -8.66
CA HIS A 169 3.46 2.75 -9.09
C HIS A 169 4.39 3.84 -9.62
N ILE A 170 3.89 4.72 -10.50
CA ILE A 170 4.65 5.85 -11.04
C ILE A 170 5.10 6.79 -9.92
N THR A 171 4.19 7.15 -9.00
CA THR A 171 4.54 7.99 -7.85
C THR A 171 5.62 7.36 -6.97
N ASN A 172 5.61 6.03 -6.79
CA ASN A 172 6.64 5.33 -6.04
C ASN A 172 7.98 5.33 -6.77
N MET A 173 7.99 5.17 -8.10
CA MET A 173 9.20 5.23 -8.91
C MET A 173 9.85 6.63 -8.81
N ILE A 174 9.06 7.70 -8.92
CA ILE A 174 9.54 9.08 -8.67
C ILE A 174 10.14 9.22 -7.27
N GLY A 175 9.46 8.68 -6.25
CA GLY A 175 9.95 8.74 -4.87
C GLY A 175 11.26 7.99 -4.67
N GLN A 176 11.45 6.87 -5.37
CA GLN A 176 12.70 6.11 -5.37
C GLN A 176 13.79 6.86 -6.11
N LEU A 177 13.49 7.39 -7.29
CA LEU A 177 14.40 8.22 -8.08
C LEU A 177 14.91 9.40 -7.25
N ARG A 178 14.03 10.11 -6.55
CA ARG A 178 14.43 11.16 -5.60
C ARG A 178 15.44 10.66 -4.57
N ASN A 179 15.19 9.50 -3.96
CA ASN A 179 16.09 9.01 -2.92
C ASN A 179 17.46 8.66 -3.48
N ILE A 180 17.52 8.17 -4.72
CA ILE A 180 18.75 7.93 -5.48
C ILE A 180 19.47 9.25 -5.78
N VAL A 181 18.77 10.25 -6.32
CA VAL A 181 19.31 11.60 -6.56
C VAL A 181 19.90 12.19 -5.28
N LEU A 182 19.21 12.04 -4.15
CA LEU A 182 19.67 12.52 -2.86
C LEU A 182 20.87 11.74 -2.29
N SER A 183 21.18 10.52 -2.76
CA SER A 183 22.36 9.77 -2.33
C SER A 183 23.59 10.02 -3.18
N GLU A 184 23.42 10.21 -4.49
CA GLU A 184 24.55 10.31 -5.44
C GLU A 184 25.03 11.74 -5.69
N THR A 185 24.17 12.75 -5.53
CA THR A 185 24.52 14.12 -5.94
C THR A 185 25.37 14.85 -4.91
N GLN A 186 26.28 15.72 -5.37
CA GLN A 186 27.01 16.66 -4.51
C GLN A 186 26.15 17.83 -4.00
N LEU A 187 24.83 17.73 -4.15
CA LEU A 187 23.86 18.76 -3.78
C LEU A 187 24.02 19.20 -2.31
N GLU A 188 24.39 18.30 -1.40
CA GLU A 188 24.61 18.67 0.00
C GLU A 188 25.76 19.68 0.18
N SER A 189 26.88 19.50 -0.54
CA SER A 189 28.02 20.42 -0.48
C SER A 189 27.63 21.81 -0.97
N LEU A 190 27.00 21.87 -2.15
CA LEU A 190 26.56 23.13 -2.75
C LEU A 190 25.54 23.88 -1.87
N LEU A 191 24.65 23.15 -1.22
CA LEU A 191 23.70 23.75 -0.27
C LEU A 191 24.39 24.27 0.99
N LYS A 192 25.51 23.68 1.43
CA LYS A 192 26.32 24.20 2.55
C LYS A 192 27.05 25.47 2.14
N ASP A 193 27.64 25.52 0.95
CA ASP A 193 28.29 26.73 0.43
C ASP A 193 27.29 27.88 0.33
N ARG A 194 26.10 27.60 -0.22
CA ARG A 194 25.00 28.58 -0.27
C ARG A 194 24.51 29.02 1.11
N LEU A 195 24.50 28.11 2.09
CA LEU A 195 24.14 28.44 3.47
C LEU A 195 25.13 29.46 4.07
N HIS A 196 26.42 29.35 3.75
CA HIS A 196 27.43 30.32 4.16
C HIS A 196 27.21 31.68 3.49
N GLU A 197 26.95 31.72 2.18
CA GLU A 197 26.64 32.96 1.45
C GLU A 197 25.42 33.70 2.04
N ILE A 198 24.33 32.97 2.30
CA ILE A 198 23.09 33.54 2.86
C ILE A 198 23.35 34.14 4.24
N ARG A 199 24.24 33.55 5.04
CA ARG A 199 24.51 34.00 6.41
C ARG A 199 25.16 35.38 6.45
N GLU A 200 25.97 35.71 5.45
CA GLU A 200 26.70 36.98 5.39
C GLU A 200 25.91 38.08 4.65
N ASP A 201 24.88 37.72 3.86
CA ASP A 201 24.04 38.66 3.09
C ASP A 201 22.84 39.18 3.91
N THR A 202 23.08 40.22 4.72
CA THR A 202 22.04 40.86 5.55
C THR A 202 20.87 41.41 4.72
N PRO A 203 21.08 42.14 3.60
CA PRO A 203 19.98 42.65 2.77
C PRO A 203 19.09 41.55 2.17
N LEU A 204 19.65 40.40 1.79
CA LEU A 204 18.87 39.24 1.33
C LEU A 204 17.98 38.68 2.44
N ILE A 205 18.53 38.53 3.66
CA ILE A 205 17.78 38.04 4.82
C ILE A 205 16.60 38.97 5.12
N GLU A 206 16.82 40.29 5.17
CA GLU A 206 15.76 41.26 5.48
C GLU A 206 14.63 41.22 4.46
N ARG A 207 14.95 41.24 3.16
CA ARG A 207 13.95 41.12 2.08
C ARG A 207 13.16 39.82 2.19
N PHE A 208 13.83 38.71 2.49
CA PHE A 208 13.18 37.41 2.66
C PHE A 208 12.25 37.37 3.89
N LEU A 209 12.68 37.92 5.03
CA LEU A 209 11.86 37.97 6.24
C LEU A 209 10.62 38.84 6.03
N MET A 210 10.77 39.99 5.37
CA MET A 210 9.65 40.84 5.01
C MET A 210 8.67 40.12 4.07
N SER A 211 9.18 39.41 3.06
CA SER A 211 8.33 38.56 2.21
C SER A 211 7.59 37.50 3.04
N CYS A 212 8.25 36.86 4.00
CA CYS A 212 7.63 35.87 4.88
C CYS A 212 6.47 36.47 5.69
N LEU A 213 6.65 37.65 6.27
CA LEU A 213 5.62 38.36 7.04
C LEU A 213 4.38 38.69 6.20
N HIS A 214 4.54 39.03 4.92
CA HIS A 214 3.43 39.32 4.02
C HIS A 214 2.70 38.06 3.48
N SER A 215 3.26 36.87 3.72
CA SER A 215 2.73 35.61 3.17
C SER A 215 1.80 34.83 4.11
N PHE A 216 1.46 35.39 5.27
CA PHE A 216 0.50 34.81 6.19
C PHE A 216 -0.92 34.96 5.67
N THR A 217 -1.73 33.92 5.83
CA THR A 217 -3.14 33.92 5.42
C THR A 217 -4.03 33.35 6.53
N LYS A 218 -5.28 33.81 6.59
CA LYS A 218 -6.35 33.26 7.43
C LYS A 218 -7.47 32.69 6.55
N THR A 219 -7.93 31.49 6.85
CA THR A 219 -9.09 30.90 6.15
C THR A 219 -10.40 31.39 6.77
N LYS A 220 -11.26 32.06 5.99
CA LYS A 220 -12.61 32.51 6.38
C LYS A 220 -13.61 32.08 5.30
N LYS A 221 -14.70 31.41 5.67
CA LYS A 221 -15.71 30.88 4.73
C LYS A 221 -15.11 30.09 3.54
N ARG A 222 -14.08 29.26 3.79
CA ARG A 222 -13.33 28.46 2.78
C ARG A 222 -12.52 29.27 1.75
N LYS A 223 -12.32 30.57 1.95
CA LYS A 223 -11.37 31.39 1.19
C LYS A 223 -10.18 31.78 2.08
N ASP A 224 -8.99 31.85 1.51
CA ASP A 224 -7.79 32.31 2.20
C ASP A 224 -7.64 33.83 1.99
N ILE A 225 -7.53 34.57 3.09
CA ILE A 225 -7.40 36.03 3.12
C ILE A 225 -5.99 36.35 3.62
N ALA A 226 -5.25 37.19 2.88
CA ALA A 226 -3.94 37.66 3.31
C ALA A 226 -4.01 38.45 4.62
N LEU A 227 -3.00 38.29 5.47
CA LEU A 227 -2.85 39.03 6.72
C LEU A 227 -1.75 40.07 6.55
N MET A 228 -2.02 41.30 6.99
CA MET A 228 -1.00 42.34 7.02
C MET A 228 -0.07 42.13 8.23
N PRO A 229 1.22 42.51 8.15
CA PRO A 229 2.18 42.29 9.25
C PRO A 229 1.72 42.83 10.61
N HIS A 230 1.06 43.99 10.64
CA HIS A 230 0.54 44.59 11.87
C HIS A 230 -0.62 43.80 12.50
N GLU A 231 -1.35 42.98 11.73
CA GLU A 231 -2.43 42.13 12.24
C GLU A 231 -1.90 40.83 12.90
N LEU A 232 -0.64 40.46 12.65
CA LEU A 232 -0.11 39.15 13.04
C LEU A 232 -0.06 38.95 14.55
N SER A 233 0.32 39.98 15.31
CA SER A 233 0.42 39.93 16.78
C SER A 233 -0.91 39.51 17.41
N GLN A 234 -2.00 40.20 17.04
CA GLN A 234 -3.34 39.91 17.52
C GLN A 234 -3.87 38.56 16.99
N TYR A 235 -3.61 38.24 15.72
CA TYR A 235 -3.99 36.98 15.13
C TYR A 235 -3.36 35.77 15.85
N PHE A 236 -2.06 35.83 16.15
CA PHE A 236 -1.37 34.75 16.85
C PHE A 236 -1.76 34.67 18.33
N LEU A 237 -2.11 35.79 18.97
CA LEU A 237 -2.65 35.79 20.33
C LEU A 237 -3.96 34.99 20.40
N ASP A 238 -4.86 35.20 19.44
CA ASP A 238 -6.10 34.43 19.34
C ASP A 238 -5.83 32.93 19.14
N LEU A 239 -4.87 32.58 18.28
CA LEU A 239 -4.47 31.19 18.06
C LEU A 239 -3.86 30.55 19.31
N TYR A 240 -3.07 31.30 20.07
CA TYR A 240 -2.46 30.86 21.32
C TYR A 240 -3.52 30.47 22.35
N PHE A 241 -4.47 31.36 22.63
CA PHE A 241 -5.57 31.05 23.57
C PHE A 241 -6.51 29.95 23.06
N ARG A 242 -6.78 29.89 21.74
CA ARG A 242 -7.52 28.74 21.16
C ARG A 242 -6.79 27.42 21.40
N LYS A 243 -5.47 27.40 21.31
CA LYS A 243 -4.65 26.21 21.55
C LYS A 243 -4.73 25.77 23.01
N ILE A 244 -4.67 26.71 23.96
CA ILE A 244 -4.83 26.46 25.41
C ILE A 244 -6.22 25.91 25.71
N LYS A 245 -7.29 26.55 25.20
CA LYS A 245 -8.69 26.09 25.35
C LYS A 245 -8.87 24.67 24.78
N TRP A 246 -8.26 24.35 23.65
CA TRP A 246 -8.29 23.01 23.08
C TRP A 246 -7.56 21.96 23.95
N LEU A 247 -6.37 22.28 24.47
CA LEU A 247 -5.59 21.36 25.30
C LEU A 247 -6.28 21.08 26.65
N SER A 248 -6.71 22.13 27.35
CA SER A 248 -7.46 22.03 28.61
C SER A 248 -8.73 21.18 28.45
N THR A 249 -9.52 21.45 27.40
CA THR A 249 -10.71 20.66 27.07
C THR A 249 -10.39 19.17 26.86
N ARG A 250 -9.28 18.87 26.18
CA ARG A 250 -8.88 17.49 25.89
C ARG A 250 -8.41 16.74 27.15
N ILE A 251 -7.84 17.45 28.13
CA ILE A 251 -7.43 16.88 29.41
C ILE A 251 -8.68 16.62 30.26
N ALA A 252 -9.52 17.64 30.46
CA ALA A 252 -10.74 17.56 31.25
C ALA A 252 -11.69 16.43 30.78
N LYS A 253 -11.89 16.28 29.46
CA LYS A 253 -12.73 15.20 28.89
C LYS A 253 -12.26 13.78 29.19
N LYS A 254 -11.04 13.58 29.70
CA LYS A 254 -10.53 12.25 30.10
C LYS A 254 -10.82 11.92 31.55
N SER A 255 -11.07 12.93 32.38
CA SER A 255 -11.05 12.81 33.84
C SER A 255 -12.31 13.33 34.53
N MET A 256 -13.23 13.98 33.82
CA MET A 256 -14.42 14.64 34.39
C MET A 256 -15.73 14.09 33.80
N THR A 257 -16.81 14.16 34.58
CA THR A 257 -18.18 13.91 34.15
C THR A 257 -18.71 15.05 33.27
N ILE A 258 -19.89 14.89 32.66
CA ILE A 258 -20.48 15.90 31.75
C ILE A 258 -20.81 17.19 32.52
N GLU A 259 -21.37 17.06 33.73
CA GLU A 259 -21.76 18.20 34.58
C GLU A 259 -20.54 18.97 35.09
N GLU A 260 -19.53 18.26 35.60
CA GLU A 260 -18.24 18.84 36.01
C GLU A 260 -17.55 19.57 34.84
N PHE A 261 -17.65 19.01 33.64
CA PHE A 261 -17.05 19.60 32.45
C PHE A 261 -17.72 20.94 32.09
N HIS A 262 -19.03 21.07 32.23
CA HIS A 262 -19.73 22.33 31.96
C HIS A 262 -19.28 23.44 32.92
N SER A 263 -19.28 23.17 34.23
CA SER A 263 -18.81 24.12 35.25
C SER A 263 -17.33 24.50 35.04
N PHE A 264 -16.47 23.52 34.77
CA PHE A 264 -15.06 23.75 34.44
C PHE A 264 -14.88 24.69 33.24
N THR A 265 -15.65 24.49 32.15
CA THR A 265 -15.51 25.32 30.95
C THR A 265 -15.85 26.79 31.19
N GLN A 266 -16.86 27.08 32.01
CA GLN A 266 -17.25 28.45 32.34
C GLN A 266 -16.17 29.17 33.15
N VAL A 267 -15.64 28.53 34.20
CA VAL A 267 -14.57 29.10 35.05
C VAL A 267 -13.31 29.34 34.23
N ARG A 268 -12.86 28.31 33.50
CA ARG A 268 -11.68 28.37 32.63
C ARG A 268 -11.78 29.52 31.61
N ASP A 269 -12.93 29.66 30.94
CA ASP A 269 -13.05 30.68 29.90
C ASP A 269 -13.01 32.10 30.48
N LYS A 270 -13.62 32.33 31.66
CA LYS A 270 -13.50 33.61 32.39
C LYS A 270 -12.04 33.94 32.74
N GLU A 271 -11.31 32.97 33.30
CA GLU A 271 -9.90 33.15 33.69
C GLU A 271 -9.00 33.42 32.48
N LEU A 272 -9.15 32.63 31.42
CA LEU A 272 -8.37 32.80 30.20
C LEU A 272 -8.67 34.12 29.49
N ASP A 273 -9.93 34.58 29.50
CA ASP A 273 -10.29 35.85 28.89
C ASP A 273 -9.74 37.04 29.71
N ALA A 274 -9.64 36.92 31.05
CA ALA A 274 -8.94 37.90 31.88
C ALA A 274 -7.43 37.93 31.59
N LYS A 275 -6.77 36.77 31.50
CA LYS A 275 -5.35 36.68 31.13
C LYS A 275 -5.10 37.19 29.71
N LYS A 276 -5.98 36.90 28.76
CA LYS A 276 -5.92 37.41 27.39
C LYS A 276 -5.93 38.93 27.36
N ARG A 277 -6.83 39.58 28.10
CA ARG A 277 -6.88 41.05 28.20
C ARG A 277 -5.57 41.66 28.72
N LYS A 278 -4.95 41.05 29.74
CA LYS A 278 -3.64 41.49 30.26
C LYS A 278 -2.54 41.41 29.20
N ILE A 279 -2.49 40.31 28.44
CA ILE A 279 -1.51 40.13 27.36
C ILE A 279 -1.79 41.09 26.20
N THR A 280 -3.06 41.32 25.84
CA THR A 280 -3.46 42.31 24.82
C THR A 280 -3.01 43.73 25.20
N ALA A 281 -3.17 44.13 26.46
CA ALA A 281 -2.74 45.44 26.93
C ALA A 281 -1.22 45.64 26.82
N ARG A 282 -0.42 44.58 26.96
CA ARG A 282 1.03 44.64 26.74
C ARG A 282 1.41 44.62 25.26
N LEU A 283 0.57 44.02 24.41
CA LEU A 283 0.73 43.96 22.96
C LEU A 283 0.46 45.28 22.23
N SER A 284 -0.24 46.24 22.84
CA SER A 284 -0.48 47.56 22.24
C SER A 284 0.81 48.32 21.94
N HIS A 285 1.88 48.05 22.70
CA HIS A 285 3.22 48.62 22.51
C HIS A 285 4.11 47.79 21.55
N PHE A 286 3.60 46.71 20.97
CA PHE A 286 4.37 45.83 20.08
C PHE A 286 4.42 46.41 18.66
N SER A 287 5.57 46.99 18.31
CA SER A 287 5.79 47.66 17.02
C SER A 287 6.16 46.68 15.89
N LEU A 288 6.19 47.20 14.65
CA LEU A 288 6.72 46.46 13.50
C LEU A 288 8.22 46.12 13.68
N ASP A 289 8.97 47.00 14.34
CA ASP A 289 10.38 46.75 14.67
C ASP A 289 10.56 45.58 15.64
N ASN A 290 9.67 45.46 16.63
CA ASN A 290 9.65 44.29 17.51
C ASN A 290 9.33 43.00 16.75
N LEU A 291 8.43 43.06 15.76
CA LEU A 291 8.09 41.92 14.89
C LEU A 291 9.28 41.51 14.02
N ASN A 292 9.99 42.48 13.44
CA ASN A 292 11.19 42.25 12.65
C ASN A 292 12.29 41.63 13.51
N THR A 293 12.56 42.19 14.68
CA THR A 293 13.50 41.64 15.66
C THR A 293 13.16 40.20 16.04
N LEU A 294 11.88 39.90 16.30
CA LEU A 294 11.42 38.55 16.63
C LEU A 294 11.62 37.57 15.46
N SER A 295 11.36 38.03 14.23
CA SER A 295 11.53 37.26 13.00
C SER A 295 12.99 36.99 12.70
N SER A 296 13.87 37.99 12.86
CA SER A 296 15.32 37.86 12.74
C SER A 296 15.86 36.88 13.76
N ARG A 297 15.46 36.98 15.04
CA ARG A 297 15.84 35.98 16.06
C ARG A 297 15.39 34.57 15.69
N ALA A 298 14.18 34.41 15.13
CA ALA A 298 13.67 33.12 14.68
C ALA A 298 14.47 32.54 13.50
N PHE A 299 14.91 33.40 12.58
CA PHE A 299 15.74 33.03 11.44
C PHE A 299 17.15 32.62 11.86
N HIS A 300 17.83 33.45 12.67
CA HIS A 300 19.17 33.15 13.17
C HIS A 300 19.18 31.84 13.96
N ALA A 301 18.21 31.63 14.87
CA ALA A 301 18.08 30.37 15.59
C ALA A 301 17.88 29.15 14.67
N MET A 302 17.26 29.33 13.50
CA MET A 302 17.13 28.28 12.49
C MET A 302 18.42 28.06 11.72
N ILE A 303 19.12 29.12 11.29
CA ILE A 303 20.40 29.00 10.58
C ILE A 303 21.47 28.38 11.49
N THR A 304 21.54 28.81 12.75
CA THR A 304 22.43 28.19 13.74
C THR A 304 22.16 26.70 13.87
N GLU A 305 20.89 26.26 13.95
CA GLU A 305 20.52 24.82 13.96
C GLU A 305 21.04 24.09 12.70
N LEU A 306 20.99 24.72 11.52
CA LEU A 306 21.47 24.11 10.28
C LEU A 306 22.99 24.03 10.19
N VAL A 307 23.72 24.97 10.82
CA VAL A 307 25.19 25.04 10.80
C VAL A 307 25.82 24.19 11.91
N SER A 308 25.25 24.20 13.12
CA SER A 308 25.87 23.61 14.32
C SER A 308 25.78 22.08 14.40
N GLU A 309 24.97 21.43 13.57
CA GLU A 309 24.78 19.97 13.61
C GLU A 309 25.52 19.31 12.43
N PRO A 310 26.74 18.76 12.65
CA PRO A 310 27.61 18.24 11.58
C PRO A 310 27.03 17.04 10.81
N ASN A 311 25.97 16.42 11.32
CA ASN A 311 25.33 15.22 10.75
C ASN A 311 23.92 15.48 10.19
N ILE A 312 23.51 16.74 9.99
CA ILE A 312 22.23 17.06 9.33
C ILE A 312 22.34 16.78 7.83
N PHE A 313 21.45 15.90 7.33
CA PHE A 313 21.21 15.81 5.89
C PHE A 313 20.40 17.03 5.43
N LEU A 314 21.12 18.07 5.02
CA LEU A 314 20.61 19.41 4.72
C LEU A 314 19.42 19.43 3.73
N PRO A 315 19.40 18.64 2.64
CA PRO A 315 18.26 18.62 1.73
C PRO A 315 16.93 18.24 2.42
N ASN A 316 16.95 17.31 3.37
CA ASN A 316 15.72 16.95 4.09
C ASN A 316 15.24 18.09 4.99
N HIS A 317 16.13 18.83 5.64
CA HIS A 317 15.75 19.92 6.53
C HIS A 317 15.21 21.14 5.77
N LEU A 318 15.77 21.45 4.60
CA LEU A 318 15.34 22.55 3.74
C LEU A 318 14.04 22.24 3.01
N PHE A 319 13.95 21.08 2.36
CA PHE A 319 12.83 20.77 1.48
C PHE A 319 11.69 20.03 2.20
N LYS A 320 11.98 19.29 3.29
CA LYS A 320 10.99 18.56 4.10
C LYS A 320 11.04 19.02 5.58
N PRO A 321 10.76 20.32 5.85
CA PRO A 321 10.91 20.88 7.19
C PRO A 321 10.00 20.16 8.19
N TYR A 322 10.59 19.78 9.33
CA TYR A 322 9.86 19.28 10.47
C TYR A 322 9.37 20.42 11.36
N PHE A 323 8.09 20.38 11.69
CA PHE A 323 7.44 21.33 12.59
C PHE A 323 7.16 20.65 13.91
N ARG A 324 7.92 21.02 14.96
CA ARG A 324 7.76 20.47 16.31
C ARG A 324 6.32 20.73 16.84
N ARG A 325 5.90 20.03 17.88
CA ARG A 325 4.69 20.45 18.59
C ARG A 325 5.06 21.59 19.53
N ILE A 326 4.25 22.63 19.52
CA ILE A 326 4.40 23.73 20.45
C ILE A 326 3.79 23.29 21.78
N ASN A 327 4.62 23.19 22.81
CA ASN A 327 4.18 23.05 24.18
C ASN A 327 3.79 24.43 24.69
N VAL A 328 2.64 24.50 25.35
CA VAL A 328 2.09 25.73 25.89
C VAL A 328 1.69 25.44 27.33
N ASP A 329 2.04 26.32 28.26
CA ASP A 329 1.51 26.23 29.61
C ASP A 329 0.01 26.51 29.60
N ILE A 330 -0.75 25.54 30.09
CA ILE A 330 -2.21 25.57 30.11
C ILE A 330 -2.70 26.23 31.41
N VAL A 331 -1.88 26.20 32.47
CA VAL A 331 -2.24 26.63 33.82
C VAL A 331 -2.02 28.14 33.95
N ASN A 332 -0.83 28.63 33.59
CA ASN A 332 -0.51 30.04 33.73
C ASN A 332 0.13 30.67 32.49
N PRO A 333 -0.64 30.92 31.42
CA PRO A 333 -0.09 31.53 30.21
C PRO A 333 0.42 32.95 30.47
N THR A 334 1.72 33.17 30.25
CA THR A 334 2.36 34.49 30.37
C THR A 334 2.57 35.17 29.01
N TYR A 335 2.96 36.46 29.04
CA TYR A 335 3.37 37.20 27.84
C TYR A 335 4.62 36.58 27.18
N GLU A 336 5.58 36.10 27.97
CA GLU A 336 6.79 35.45 27.47
C GLU A 336 6.49 34.11 26.78
N ASP A 337 5.55 33.32 27.33
CA ASP A 337 5.10 32.08 26.70
C ASP A 337 4.40 32.36 25.36
N PHE A 338 3.62 33.44 25.29
CA PHE A 338 3.04 33.90 24.04
C PHE A 338 4.12 34.29 23.03
N LEU A 339 5.15 35.05 23.42
CA LEU A 339 6.25 35.41 22.52
C LEU A 339 7.02 34.18 22.02
N LYS A 340 7.29 33.19 22.88
CA LYS A 340 7.88 31.90 22.48
C LYS A 340 6.99 31.17 21.47
N PHE A 341 5.67 31.11 21.73
CA PHE A 341 4.71 30.53 20.78
C PHE A 341 4.73 31.27 19.43
N PHE A 342 4.73 32.60 19.45
CA PHE A 342 4.73 33.44 18.26
C PHE A 342 6.03 33.25 17.46
N GLN A 343 7.19 33.27 18.12
CA GLN A 343 8.49 33.01 17.51
C GLN A 343 8.52 31.63 16.82
N VAL A 344 7.99 30.58 17.45
CA VAL A 344 7.92 29.24 16.83
C VAL A 344 7.01 29.25 15.60
N ARG A 345 5.92 30.00 15.61
CA ARG A 345 5.03 30.14 14.45
C ARG A 345 5.69 30.90 13.29
N LEU A 346 6.42 31.96 13.58
CA LEU A 346 7.24 32.68 12.60
C LEU A 346 8.29 31.73 11.99
N ARG A 347 9.01 30.99 12.84
CA ARG A 347 9.96 29.95 12.40
C ARG A 347 9.32 28.91 11.49
N TYR A 348 8.05 28.55 11.69
CA TYR A 348 7.37 27.60 10.79
C TYR A 348 7.12 28.19 9.42
N LYS A 349 6.76 29.47 9.35
CA LYS A 349 6.58 30.17 8.08
C LYS A 349 7.91 30.34 7.34
N ILE A 350 8.95 30.72 8.07
CA ILE A 350 10.33 30.78 7.56
C ILE A 350 10.74 29.42 7.00
N LYS A 351 10.61 28.33 7.77
CA LYS A 351 10.91 26.96 7.32
C LYS A 351 10.08 26.52 6.10
N GLU A 352 8.86 27.02 5.92
CA GLU A 352 8.04 26.71 4.75
C GLU A 352 8.61 27.33 3.45
N ARG A 353 9.19 28.52 3.57
CA ARG A 353 9.66 29.35 2.45
C ARG A 353 11.17 29.35 2.25
N VAL A 354 11.95 28.87 3.22
CA VAL A 354 13.43 28.90 3.21
C VAL A 354 14.04 28.38 1.91
N LYS A 355 13.42 27.37 1.29
CA LYS A 355 13.80 26.83 -0.04
C LYS A 355 13.97 27.89 -1.14
N GLU A 356 13.27 29.02 -1.05
CA GLU A 356 13.35 30.15 -1.99
C GLU A 356 14.73 30.82 -1.96
N LEU A 357 15.47 30.72 -0.85
CA LEU A 357 16.84 31.24 -0.74
C LEU A 357 17.89 30.30 -1.36
N PHE A 358 17.54 29.02 -1.52
CA PHE A 358 18.46 27.95 -1.94
C PHE A 358 18.26 27.49 -3.38
N LEU A 359 17.08 27.67 -3.99
CA LEU A 359 16.84 27.30 -5.39
C LEU A 359 17.18 28.45 -6.33
N THR A 360 18.46 28.84 -6.36
CA THR A 360 19.00 29.80 -7.32
C THR A 360 19.17 29.18 -8.71
N ASP A 361 19.43 30.02 -9.70
CA ASP A 361 19.65 29.60 -11.09
C ASP A 361 20.89 28.70 -11.18
N SER A 362 21.97 29.06 -10.48
CA SER A 362 23.20 28.27 -10.40
C SER A 362 22.94 26.86 -9.85
N ILE A 363 22.24 26.75 -8.72
CA ILE A 363 21.92 25.46 -8.08
C ILE A 363 20.96 24.65 -8.95
N THR A 364 20.02 25.32 -9.62
CA THR A 364 19.08 24.68 -10.55
C THR A 364 19.81 24.08 -11.75
N THR A 365 20.70 24.83 -12.39
CA THR A 365 21.50 24.37 -13.53
C THR A 365 22.41 23.21 -13.12
N PHE A 366 23.10 23.33 -11.99
CA PHE A 366 23.92 22.24 -11.45
C PHE A 366 23.09 20.98 -11.16
N PHE A 367 21.91 21.14 -10.55
CA PHE A 367 21.03 20.02 -10.28
C PHE A 367 20.58 19.33 -11.56
N LEU A 368 20.25 20.08 -12.61
CA LEU A 368 19.87 19.54 -13.91
C LEU A 368 21.03 18.80 -14.59
N SER A 369 22.26 19.32 -14.54
CA SER A 369 23.43 18.63 -15.09
C SER A 369 23.72 17.31 -14.35
N GLU A 370 23.55 17.28 -13.03
CA GLU A 370 23.71 16.05 -12.23
C GLU A 370 22.63 15.02 -12.57
N LEU A 371 21.39 15.45 -12.87
CA LEU A 371 20.33 14.54 -13.32
C LEU A 371 20.65 13.94 -14.69
N GLU A 372 21.21 14.70 -15.63
CA GLU A 372 21.64 14.17 -16.93
C GLU A 372 22.82 13.21 -16.79
N LYS A 373 23.80 13.51 -15.92
CA LYS A 373 24.88 12.59 -15.59
C LYS A 373 24.34 11.28 -14.99
N MET A 374 23.42 11.38 -14.03
CA MET A 374 22.77 10.20 -13.44
C MET A 374 22.00 9.38 -14.46
N ARG A 375 21.35 10.03 -15.44
CA ARG A 375 20.66 9.34 -16.53
C ARG A 375 21.64 8.53 -17.36
N ALA A 376 22.82 9.08 -17.69
CA ALA A 376 23.85 8.35 -18.42
C ALA A 376 24.40 7.14 -17.64
N GLU A 377 24.46 7.23 -16.31
CA GLU A 377 25.01 6.20 -15.42
C GLU A 377 23.93 5.36 -14.70
N ILE A 378 22.68 5.39 -15.18
CA ILE A 378 21.52 4.89 -14.42
C ILE A 378 21.64 3.40 -14.02
N TYR A 379 22.25 2.57 -14.85
CA TYR A 379 22.46 1.14 -14.59
C TYR A 379 23.46 0.88 -13.46
N SER A 380 24.42 1.77 -13.26
CA SER A 380 25.39 1.71 -12.15
C SER A 380 24.77 2.17 -10.83
N VAL A 381 23.84 3.11 -10.90
CA VAL A 381 23.23 3.75 -9.74
C VAL A 381 22.04 2.94 -9.19
N VAL A 382 21.26 2.28 -10.05
CA VAL A 382 20.09 1.51 -9.61
C VAL A 382 20.50 0.18 -8.99
N SER A 383 20.19 0.01 -7.70
CA SER A 383 20.52 -1.21 -6.95
C SER A 383 20.14 -2.51 -7.67
N ILE A 384 21.12 -3.40 -7.80
CA ILE A 384 20.99 -4.73 -8.39
C ILE A 384 19.99 -5.62 -7.61
N PRO A 385 19.19 -6.45 -8.29
CA PRO A 385 18.26 -7.36 -7.63
C PRO A 385 18.98 -8.38 -6.72
N HIS A 386 18.33 -8.74 -5.62
CA HIS A 386 18.86 -9.75 -4.70
C HIS A 386 17.73 -10.65 -4.17
N ILE A 387 17.86 -11.95 -4.39
CA ILE A 387 16.88 -12.96 -3.99
C ILE A 387 17.09 -13.32 -2.52
N LYS A 388 16.07 -12.98 -1.70
CA LYS A 388 16.04 -13.29 -0.26
C LYS A 388 15.22 -14.53 0.08
N LYS A 389 14.34 -14.97 -0.82
CA LYS A 389 13.39 -16.06 -0.57
C LYS A 389 14.11 -17.40 -0.74
N LEU A 390 13.82 -18.35 0.14
CA LEU A 390 14.27 -19.72 0.03
C LEU A 390 13.22 -20.52 -0.74
N ALA A 391 13.33 -20.53 -2.06
CA ALA A 391 12.37 -21.18 -2.95
C ALA A 391 13.09 -21.87 -4.11
N LEU A 392 12.71 -23.12 -4.39
CA LEU A 392 13.15 -23.90 -5.53
C LEU A 392 11.98 -24.02 -6.52
N PRO A 393 12.03 -23.35 -7.68
CA PRO A 393 11.10 -23.59 -8.76
C PRO A 393 11.52 -24.85 -9.53
N ILE A 394 10.61 -25.82 -9.66
CA ILE A 394 10.83 -26.99 -10.53
C ILE A 394 10.51 -26.57 -11.97
N GLN A 395 11.37 -26.90 -12.92
CA GLN A 395 11.18 -26.49 -14.32
C GLN A 395 10.29 -27.43 -15.13
N ASN A 396 10.36 -28.74 -14.85
CA ASN A 396 9.66 -29.76 -15.61
C ASN A 396 9.24 -30.91 -14.69
N LEU A 397 8.00 -31.38 -14.83
CA LEU A 397 7.48 -32.55 -14.11
C LEU A 397 8.25 -33.84 -14.44
N LYS A 398 8.82 -33.93 -15.65
CA LYS A 398 9.67 -35.06 -16.07
C LYS A 398 11.06 -35.05 -15.41
N GLU A 399 11.40 -34.06 -14.58
CA GLU A 399 12.70 -33.95 -13.90
C GLU A 399 12.78 -34.85 -12.65
N THR A 400 12.60 -36.16 -12.86
CA THR A 400 12.53 -37.21 -11.83
C THR A 400 13.79 -37.34 -10.97
N GLN A 401 14.90 -36.72 -11.39
CA GLN A 401 16.15 -36.68 -10.64
C GLN A 401 16.12 -35.73 -9.45
N VAL A 402 15.24 -34.72 -9.47
CA VAL A 402 15.12 -33.69 -8.41
C VAL A 402 13.80 -33.84 -7.67
N TYR A 403 12.73 -34.10 -8.41
CA TYR A 403 11.36 -34.06 -7.93
C TYR A 403 10.57 -35.25 -8.49
N LYS A 404 9.86 -35.95 -7.61
CA LYS A 404 8.82 -36.92 -7.99
C LYS A 404 7.57 -36.66 -7.16
N SER A 405 6.41 -36.55 -7.81
CA SER A 405 5.09 -36.54 -7.17
C SER A 405 4.45 -37.91 -7.24
N ASP A 406 3.75 -38.26 -6.16
CA ASP A 406 2.72 -39.28 -6.14
C ASP A 406 1.49 -38.63 -5.50
N LEU A 407 0.67 -37.99 -6.33
CA LEU A 407 -0.50 -37.23 -5.88
C LEU A 407 -1.63 -38.14 -5.41
N GLU A 408 -1.68 -39.40 -5.84
CA GLU A 408 -2.64 -40.40 -5.38
C GLU A 408 -2.42 -40.73 -3.90
N HIS A 409 -1.15 -40.96 -3.52
CA HIS A 409 -0.75 -41.23 -2.14
C HIS A 409 -0.40 -39.95 -1.36
N LEU A 410 -0.58 -38.77 -1.95
CA LEU A 410 -0.24 -37.47 -1.37
C LEU A 410 1.19 -37.42 -0.85
N THR A 411 2.15 -37.94 -1.62
CA THR A 411 3.58 -37.88 -1.28
C THR A 411 4.41 -37.22 -2.36
N ILE A 412 5.56 -36.67 -1.97
CA ILE A 412 6.58 -36.21 -2.90
C ILE A 412 7.96 -36.67 -2.44
N GLU A 413 8.88 -36.81 -3.38
CA GLU A 413 10.29 -37.06 -3.11
C GLU A 413 11.14 -35.92 -3.67
N LEU A 414 12.08 -35.46 -2.84
CA LEU A 414 13.00 -34.38 -3.19
C LEU A 414 14.45 -34.82 -3.06
N SER A 415 15.26 -34.44 -4.03
CA SER A 415 16.68 -34.75 -4.05
C SER A 415 17.50 -33.54 -4.51
N PHE A 416 18.23 -32.94 -3.58
CA PHE A 416 19.12 -31.79 -3.83
C PHE A 416 20.56 -32.22 -4.13
N VAL A 417 20.97 -33.37 -3.60
CA VAL A 417 22.35 -33.91 -3.65
C VAL A 417 22.31 -35.31 -4.27
N SER A 418 23.40 -35.72 -4.93
CA SER A 418 23.51 -37.04 -5.53
C SER A 418 23.23 -38.16 -4.52
N ARG A 419 22.48 -39.18 -4.96
CA ARG A 419 22.13 -40.40 -4.18
C ARG A 419 21.34 -40.17 -2.88
N GLU A 420 20.77 -38.99 -2.65
CA GLU A 420 19.96 -38.71 -1.45
C GLU A 420 18.54 -38.27 -1.83
N PHE A 421 17.52 -39.06 -1.50
CA PHE A 421 16.10 -38.68 -1.63
C PHE A 421 15.44 -38.58 -0.26
N HIS A 422 14.61 -37.56 -0.10
CA HIS A 422 13.79 -37.38 1.09
C HIS A 422 12.32 -37.40 0.69
N LYS A 423 11.55 -38.29 1.33
CA LYS A 423 10.12 -38.43 1.12
C LYS A 423 9.34 -37.54 2.09
N PHE A 424 8.34 -36.85 1.56
CA PHE A 424 7.47 -35.95 2.30
C PHE A 424 6.01 -36.30 2.04
N GLN A 425 5.18 -36.18 3.07
CA GLN A 425 3.73 -36.23 2.97
C GLN A 425 3.20 -34.82 2.69
N ILE A 426 2.30 -34.72 1.71
CA ILE A 426 1.52 -33.52 1.41
C ILE A 426 0.35 -33.45 2.40
N HIS A 427 0.31 -32.37 3.18
CA HIS A 427 -0.79 -32.15 4.11
C HIS A 427 -1.98 -31.49 3.41
N ASP A 428 -2.87 -32.30 2.83
CA ASP A 428 -4.14 -31.88 2.21
C ASP A 428 -5.37 -32.42 2.97
N THR A 429 -5.71 -31.77 4.08
CA THR A 429 -6.86 -32.17 4.93
C THR A 429 -8.22 -32.01 4.28
N LYS A 430 -8.29 -31.33 3.13
CA LYS A 430 -9.54 -31.00 2.45
C LYS A 430 -9.73 -31.77 1.14
N GLY A 431 -8.81 -32.66 0.77
CA GLY A 431 -8.90 -33.45 -0.46
C GLY A 431 -8.91 -32.63 -1.75
N ARG A 432 -8.32 -31.43 -1.73
CA ARG A 432 -8.36 -30.47 -2.84
C ARG A 432 -7.58 -30.94 -4.06
N ILE A 433 -6.50 -31.69 -3.86
CA ILE A 433 -5.69 -32.23 -4.95
C ILE A 433 -6.55 -33.24 -5.72
N LYS A 434 -7.12 -34.21 -5.02
CA LYS A 434 -8.01 -35.22 -5.60
C LYS A 434 -9.20 -34.57 -6.30
N GLU A 435 -9.84 -33.59 -5.68
CA GLU A 435 -10.95 -32.81 -6.25
C GLU A 435 -10.56 -32.17 -7.60
N LEU A 436 -9.40 -31.49 -7.67
CA LEU A 436 -8.95 -30.83 -8.91
C LEU A 436 -8.61 -31.84 -10.00
N LEU A 437 -7.92 -32.94 -9.66
CA LEU A 437 -7.58 -33.99 -10.62
C LEU A 437 -8.83 -34.67 -11.18
N CYS A 438 -9.81 -35.00 -10.32
CA CYS A 438 -11.10 -35.56 -10.76
C CYS A 438 -11.88 -34.62 -11.68
N ASN A 439 -11.70 -33.30 -11.51
CA ASN A 439 -12.29 -32.28 -12.39
C ASN A 439 -11.50 -32.02 -13.67
N GLY A 440 -10.50 -32.87 -14.00
CA GLY A 440 -9.71 -32.77 -15.22
C GLY A 440 -8.64 -31.67 -15.21
N ALA A 441 -8.22 -31.20 -14.03
CA ALA A 441 -7.12 -30.27 -13.92
C ALA A 441 -5.77 -31.01 -14.07
N GLU A 442 -4.86 -30.45 -14.85
CA GLU A 442 -3.53 -31.00 -15.07
C GLU A 442 -2.52 -30.32 -14.14
N GLU A 443 -1.64 -31.09 -13.50
CA GLU A 443 -0.58 -30.49 -12.68
C GLU A 443 0.47 -29.77 -13.54
N HIS A 444 1.07 -28.73 -12.98
CA HIS A 444 2.20 -28.00 -13.56
C HIS A 444 3.39 -27.99 -12.60
N PRO A 445 4.61 -27.72 -13.09
CA PRO A 445 5.82 -27.72 -12.27
C PRO A 445 5.68 -26.87 -10.99
N PRO A 446 5.93 -27.44 -9.80
CA PRO A 446 5.68 -26.78 -8.53
C PRO A 446 6.82 -25.87 -8.08
N VAL A 447 6.55 -25.05 -7.06
CA VAL A 447 7.57 -24.28 -6.32
C VAL A 447 7.62 -24.75 -4.88
N ILE A 448 8.80 -25.14 -4.42
CA ILE A 448 9.05 -25.60 -3.06
C ILE A 448 9.64 -24.45 -2.27
N ARG A 449 9.03 -24.07 -1.15
CA ARG A 449 9.43 -22.88 -0.41
C ARG A 449 9.62 -23.17 1.07
N LEU A 450 10.76 -22.76 1.63
CA LEU A 450 10.95 -22.72 3.07
C LEU A 450 10.55 -21.35 3.63
N LYS A 451 9.63 -21.33 4.58
CA LYS A 451 9.21 -20.11 5.29
C LYS A 451 8.92 -20.42 6.75
N ARG A 452 9.57 -19.70 7.67
CA ARG A 452 9.40 -19.86 9.13
C ARG A 452 9.63 -21.32 9.59
N GLY A 453 10.67 -21.97 9.07
CA GLY A 453 11.04 -23.35 9.41
C GLY A 453 10.10 -24.44 8.87
N LYS A 454 9.13 -24.08 8.02
CA LYS A 454 8.20 -25.02 7.38
C LYS A 454 8.40 -25.03 5.87
N LEU A 455 8.32 -26.22 5.29
CA LEU A 455 8.34 -26.42 3.85
C LEU A 455 6.92 -26.34 3.30
N TYR A 456 6.77 -25.52 2.27
CA TYR A 456 5.53 -25.32 1.54
C TYR A 456 5.70 -25.82 0.11
N PHE A 457 4.66 -26.48 -0.37
CA PHE A 457 4.54 -27.00 -1.71
C PHE A 457 3.49 -26.19 -2.45
N HIS A 458 3.93 -25.33 -3.37
CA HIS A 458 3.06 -24.54 -4.23
C HIS A 458 2.86 -25.30 -5.55
N LEU A 459 1.73 -25.96 -5.68
CA LEU A 459 1.38 -26.79 -6.84
C LEU A 459 0.39 -26.03 -7.74
N PRO A 460 0.80 -25.57 -8.92
CA PRO A 460 -0.09 -25.05 -9.94
C PRO A 460 -0.83 -26.18 -10.65
N PHE A 461 -2.10 -25.92 -10.98
CA PHE A 461 -2.95 -26.77 -11.81
C PHE A 461 -3.46 -25.95 -12.99
N GLU A 462 -3.39 -26.48 -14.21
CA GLU A 462 -4.04 -25.93 -15.38
C GLU A 462 -5.41 -26.55 -15.54
N VAL A 463 -6.44 -25.71 -15.49
CA VAL A 463 -7.83 -26.15 -15.66
C VAL A 463 -8.25 -25.84 -17.10
N GLN A 464 -8.32 -26.88 -17.94
CA GLN A 464 -8.84 -26.78 -19.30
C GLN A 464 -10.37 -26.70 -19.27
N LYS A 465 -10.95 -25.80 -20.07
CA LYS A 465 -12.40 -25.71 -20.22
C LYS A 465 -12.88 -26.58 -21.38
N LYS A 466 -13.92 -27.38 -21.18
CA LYS A 466 -14.84 -27.75 -22.28
C LYS A 466 -15.62 -26.48 -22.68
N SER A 467 -15.89 -26.25 -23.97
CA SER A 467 -16.59 -25.03 -24.40
C SER A 467 -17.94 -24.92 -23.71
N LEU A 468 -18.16 -23.83 -22.97
CA LEU A 468 -19.41 -23.55 -22.24
C LEU A 468 -20.66 -23.57 -23.14
N SER A 469 -20.51 -23.47 -24.45
CA SER A 469 -21.61 -23.48 -25.42
C SER A 469 -22.17 -24.88 -25.73
N LYS A 470 -21.57 -25.97 -25.22
CA LYS A 470 -21.95 -27.35 -25.61
C LYS A 470 -22.12 -28.34 -24.44
N GLN A 471 -22.26 -27.87 -23.21
CA GLN A 471 -22.65 -28.76 -22.10
C GLN A 471 -24.04 -28.40 -21.60
N SER A 472 -24.89 -29.43 -21.47
CA SER A 472 -26.11 -29.39 -20.67
C SER A 472 -25.76 -28.88 -19.27
N HIS A 473 -26.48 -27.84 -18.85
CA HIS A 473 -26.47 -27.32 -17.49
C HIS A 473 -27.06 -28.36 -16.53
N ASP A 474 -26.32 -29.42 -16.20
CA ASP A 474 -26.77 -30.38 -15.19
C ASP A 474 -26.77 -29.70 -13.82
N GLY A 475 -27.92 -29.12 -13.47
CA GLY A 475 -28.24 -28.60 -12.14
C GLY A 475 -28.34 -27.08 -11.99
N ALA A 476 -27.97 -26.26 -12.97
CA ALA A 476 -28.15 -24.79 -12.90
C ALA A 476 -29.46 -24.37 -13.58
N HIS A 477 -30.24 -23.48 -12.95
CA HIS A 477 -31.40 -22.87 -13.63
C HIS A 477 -30.89 -21.77 -14.55
N PRO A 478 -31.06 -21.86 -15.88
CA PRO A 478 -30.47 -20.92 -16.83
C PRO A 478 -30.92 -19.47 -16.57
N HIS A 479 -32.08 -19.30 -15.94
CA HIS A 479 -32.73 -18.04 -15.71
C HIS A 479 -32.44 -17.39 -14.33
N ILE A 480 -31.76 -18.08 -13.40
CA ILE A 480 -31.49 -17.51 -12.08
C ILE A 480 -30.17 -16.72 -12.10
N GLU A 481 -30.25 -15.42 -11.83
CA GLU A 481 -29.10 -14.52 -11.76
C GLU A 481 -28.97 -13.86 -10.37
N ILE A 482 -27.74 -13.56 -9.95
CA ILE A 482 -27.46 -12.89 -8.68
C ILE A 482 -26.77 -11.56 -8.92
N GLY A 483 -27.34 -10.47 -8.40
CA GLY A 483 -26.69 -9.17 -8.32
C GLY A 483 -26.01 -8.96 -6.97
N VAL A 484 -24.73 -8.56 -6.98
CA VAL A 484 -23.93 -8.34 -5.77
C VAL A 484 -23.49 -6.88 -5.69
N ASP A 485 -24.06 -6.14 -4.74
CA ASP A 485 -23.57 -4.82 -4.35
C ASP A 485 -22.51 -4.97 -3.24
N LEU A 486 -21.33 -4.38 -3.44
CA LEU A 486 -20.22 -4.45 -2.48
C LEU A 486 -20.18 -3.16 -1.65
N GLY A 487 -20.46 -3.29 -0.35
CA GLY A 487 -20.52 -2.18 0.59
C GLY A 487 -19.47 -2.28 1.71
N LEU A 488 -19.50 -1.33 2.65
CA LEU A 488 -18.63 -1.36 3.84
C LEU A 488 -19.41 -1.44 5.16
N LYS A 489 -20.71 -1.11 5.15
CA LYS A 489 -21.59 -1.36 6.29
C LYS A 489 -21.98 -2.83 6.32
N HIS A 490 -22.65 -3.30 5.27
CA HIS A 490 -22.66 -4.69 4.84
C HIS A 490 -21.51 -4.86 3.86
N PHE A 491 -20.74 -5.93 3.98
CA PHE A 491 -19.62 -6.17 3.08
C PHE A 491 -20.12 -6.53 1.67
N ALA A 492 -21.28 -7.17 1.58
CA ALA A 492 -22.02 -7.35 0.35
C ALA A 492 -23.53 -7.40 0.63
N VAL A 493 -24.34 -6.99 -0.35
CA VAL A 493 -25.79 -7.20 -0.40
C VAL A 493 -26.09 -7.94 -1.70
N LEU A 494 -26.82 -9.05 -1.59
CA LEU A 494 -27.16 -9.91 -2.73
C LEU A 494 -28.66 -9.84 -2.99
N SER A 495 -29.03 -9.82 -4.27
CA SER A 495 -30.38 -10.00 -4.76
C SER A 495 -30.38 -11.15 -5.76
N VAL A 496 -31.24 -12.15 -5.54
CA VAL A 496 -31.39 -13.35 -6.39
C VAL A 496 -32.66 -13.18 -7.20
N MET A 497 -32.53 -13.20 -8.53
CA MET A 497 -33.60 -12.92 -9.49
C MET A 497 -33.89 -14.15 -10.35
N ASP A 498 -35.17 -14.49 -10.48
CA ASP A 498 -35.68 -15.40 -11.50
C ASP A 498 -36.01 -14.60 -12.77
N LYS A 499 -35.39 -14.95 -13.89
CA LYS A 499 -35.66 -14.37 -15.22
C LYS A 499 -36.31 -15.35 -16.17
N SER A 500 -37.02 -16.36 -15.66
CA SER A 500 -37.69 -17.36 -16.51
C SER A 500 -38.74 -16.70 -17.42
N SER A 501 -39.35 -15.61 -16.94
CA SER A 501 -40.24 -14.74 -17.71
C SER A 501 -39.59 -13.36 -17.89
N PRO A 502 -39.11 -13.00 -19.10
CA PRO A 502 -38.44 -11.71 -19.33
C PRO A 502 -39.31 -10.48 -19.03
N GLN A 503 -40.64 -10.62 -19.10
CA GLN A 503 -41.61 -9.56 -18.81
C GLN A 503 -41.97 -9.47 -17.31
N ASP A 504 -41.64 -10.48 -16.49
CA ASP A 504 -41.97 -10.54 -15.06
C ASP A 504 -40.79 -11.12 -14.26
N VAL A 505 -39.72 -10.32 -14.14
CA VAL A 505 -38.53 -10.70 -13.37
C VAL A 505 -38.83 -10.64 -11.87
N LYS A 506 -38.71 -11.79 -11.18
CA LYS A 506 -39.08 -11.91 -9.77
C LYS A 506 -37.87 -12.07 -8.85
N GLU A 507 -37.80 -11.27 -7.79
CA GLU A 507 -36.80 -11.46 -6.74
C GLU A 507 -37.20 -12.64 -5.82
N ILE A 508 -36.40 -13.71 -5.83
CA ILE A 508 -36.64 -14.92 -5.02
C ILE A 508 -36.06 -14.76 -3.61
N ALA A 509 -34.89 -14.13 -3.48
CA ALA A 509 -34.20 -14.00 -2.21
C ALA A 509 -33.28 -12.77 -2.15
N ARG A 510 -33.04 -12.29 -0.93
CA ARG A 510 -32.11 -11.20 -0.64
C ARG A 510 -31.28 -11.48 0.59
N TYR A 511 -29.98 -11.16 0.54
CA TYR A 511 -29.05 -11.44 1.63
C TYR A 511 -28.19 -10.22 1.98
N PHE A 512 -28.18 -9.85 3.26
CA PHE A 512 -27.34 -8.77 3.78
C PHE A 512 -26.11 -9.35 4.50
N LEU A 513 -24.96 -9.39 3.83
CA LEU A 513 -23.73 -9.96 4.37
C LEU A 513 -22.98 -8.93 5.23
N GLY A 514 -23.42 -8.79 6.48
CA GLY A 514 -22.76 -7.99 7.51
C GLY A 514 -21.64 -8.73 8.27
N GLN A 515 -21.11 -8.09 9.32
CA GLN A 515 -20.07 -8.71 10.15
C GLN A 515 -20.56 -9.96 10.89
N LYS A 516 -21.81 -9.96 11.40
CA LYS A 516 -22.35 -11.07 12.18
C LYS A 516 -22.58 -12.29 11.29
N THR A 517 -23.18 -12.10 10.12
CA THR A 517 -23.44 -13.18 9.16
C THR A 517 -22.16 -13.84 8.67
N LEU A 518 -21.10 -13.07 8.40
CA LEU A 518 -19.84 -13.64 7.89
C LEU A 518 -18.98 -14.32 8.96
N PHE A 519 -18.90 -13.74 10.16
CA PHE A 519 -17.97 -14.23 11.18
C PHE A 519 -18.64 -15.14 12.21
N ASP A 520 -19.92 -14.95 12.48
CA ASP A 520 -20.62 -15.63 13.58
C ASP A 520 -21.62 -16.69 13.11
N MET A 521 -21.95 -16.70 11.82
CA MET A 521 -22.90 -17.65 11.22
C MET A 521 -22.24 -18.49 10.12
N ASN A 522 -22.89 -19.59 9.78
CA ASN A 522 -22.64 -20.43 8.61
C ASN A 522 -23.90 -20.46 7.75
N PHE A 523 -23.72 -20.42 6.43
CA PHE A 523 -24.83 -20.62 5.51
C PHE A 523 -25.07 -22.12 5.33
N ASN A 524 -26.27 -22.59 5.66
CA ASN A 524 -26.68 -23.97 5.47
C ASN A 524 -27.21 -24.13 4.04
N ILE A 525 -26.52 -24.95 3.25
CA ILE A 525 -26.84 -25.18 1.84
C ILE A 525 -28.13 -25.99 1.68
N SER A 526 -28.56 -26.77 2.68
CA SER A 526 -29.81 -27.53 2.59
C SER A 526 -31.03 -26.66 2.87
N THR A 527 -30.92 -25.73 3.83
CA THR A 527 -32.06 -24.91 4.29
C THR A 527 -32.09 -23.50 3.70
N GLY A 528 -30.99 -23.04 3.07
CA GLY A 528 -30.86 -21.69 2.54
C GLY A 528 -30.77 -20.59 3.61
N ARG A 529 -30.61 -20.96 4.89
CA ARG A 529 -30.62 -20.06 6.05
C ARG A 529 -29.25 -19.96 6.72
N PHE A 530 -29.05 -18.87 7.44
CA PHE A 530 -27.86 -18.68 8.27
C PHE A 530 -28.08 -19.25 9.68
N GLU A 531 -27.20 -20.14 10.09
CA GLU A 531 -27.19 -20.77 11.41
C GLU A 531 -25.97 -20.30 12.22
N LYS A 532 -26.10 -20.22 13.54
CA LYS A 532 -24.98 -19.82 14.41
C LYS A 532 -23.88 -20.86 14.37
N ARG A 533 -22.61 -20.42 14.42
CA ARG A 533 -21.47 -21.33 14.53
C ARG A 533 -21.42 -21.98 15.91
N LYS A 534 -21.06 -23.27 15.96
CA LYS A 534 -20.89 -24.08 17.19
C LYS A 534 -20.03 -23.44 18.29
N ARG A 535 -19.08 -22.56 17.93
CA ARG A 535 -18.26 -21.83 18.91
C ARG A 535 -19.05 -20.91 19.86
N PHE A 536 -20.31 -20.62 19.55
CA PHE A 536 -21.21 -19.79 20.36
C PHE A 536 -22.11 -20.60 21.30
N ASP A 537 -21.97 -21.93 21.31
CA ASP A 537 -22.75 -22.82 22.20
C ASP A 537 -22.19 -22.81 23.63
N ASN A 538 -20.95 -22.33 23.81
CA ASN A 538 -20.31 -22.14 25.12
C ASN A 538 -20.55 -20.71 25.67
N LEU A 539 -21.15 -20.62 26.87
CA LEU A 539 -21.46 -19.35 27.57
C LEU A 539 -20.25 -18.43 27.77
N LEU A 540 -19.04 -19.00 27.97
CA LEU A 540 -17.78 -18.26 28.20
C LEU A 540 -17.21 -17.57 26.94
N THR A 541 -17.56 -18.03 25.73
CA THR A 541 -17.04 -17.52 24.45
C THR A 541 -18.09 -16.82 23.58
N SER A 542 -19.26 -16.52 24.15
CA SER A 542 -20.46 -16.01 23.45
C SER A 542 -20.37 -14.57 22.88
N LYS A 543 -19.23 -13.89 22.98
CA LYS A 543 -19.08 -12.49 22.52
C LYS A 543 -19.07 -12.39 20.99
N GLN A 544 -20.00 -11.62 20.44
CA GLN A 544 -20.14 -11.37 19.00
C GLN A 544 -18.87 -10.79 18.37
N SER A 545 -18.58 -11.16 17.13
CA SER A 545 -17.39 -10.66 16.42
C SER A 545 -17.55 -9.17 16.09
N ASN A 546 -16.60 -8.35 16.54
CA ASN A 546 -16.52 -6.94 16.19
C ASN A 546 -15.22 -6.61 15.44
N VAL A 547 -15.16 -7.07 14.19
CA VAL A 547 -13.99 -6.89 13.32
C VAL A 547 -13.71 -5.42 13.05
N LYS A 548 -14.76 -4.58 12.95
CA LYS A 548 -14.60 -3.13 12.77
C LYS A 548 -13.85 -2.50 13.94
N ARG A 549 -14.23 -2.80 15.18
CA ARG A 549 -13.53 -2.31 16.39
C ARG A 549 -12.10 -2.83 16.46
N LYS A 550 -11.88 -4.11 16.14
CA LYS A 550 -10.53 -4.71 16.07
C LYS A 550 -9.63 -3.96 15.08
N LEU A 551 -10.11 -3.70 13.87
CA LEU A 551 -9.38 -2.93 12.86
C LEU A 551 -9.10 -1.48 13.30
N ILE A 552 -10.07 -0.81 13.96
CA ILE A 552 -9.87 0.53 14.52
C ILE A 552 -8.76 0.52 15.58
N HIS A 553 -8.75 -0.48 16.47
CA HIS A 553 -7.75 -0.61 17.53
C HIS A 553 -6.35 -0.87 16.97
N ILE A 554 -6.17 -1.86 16.10
CA ILE A 554 -4.89 -2.15 15.44
C ILE A 554 -4.35 -0.90 14.72
N ARG A 555 -5.23 -0.09 14.12
CA ARG A 555 -4.82 1.17 13.48
C ARG A 555 -4.38 2.24 14.47
N SER A 556 -5.01 2.31 15.64
CA SER A 556 -4.57 3.19 16.72
C SER A 556 -3.17 2.78 17.21
N GLU A 557 -2.94 1.47 17.34
CA GLU A 557 -1.63 0.90 17.66
C GLU A 557 -0.60 1.26 16.58
N ILE A 558 -0.90 1.04 15.30
CA ILE A 558 -0.01 1.39 14.17
C ILE A 558 0.39 2.86 14.24
N ARG A 559 -0.56 3.79 14.41
CA ARG A 559 -0.24 5.22 14.51
C ARG A 559 0.66 5.52 15.71
N THR A 560 0.40 4.86 16.83
CA THR A 560 1.20 5.01 18.05
C THR A 560 2.62 4.51 17.82
N ILE A 561 2.78 3.34 17.22
CA ILE A 561 4.10 2.75 16.91
C ILE A 561 4.82 3.58 15.85
N GLN A 562 4.14 4.04 14.79
CA GLN A 562 4.71 4.94 13.78
C GLN A 562 5.21 6.24 14.40
N HIS A 563 4.43 6.84 15.31
CA HIS A 563 4.84 8.04 16.03
C HIS A 563 6.05 7.76 16.93
N LYS A 564 6.03 6.66 17.70
CA LYS A 564 7.16 6.25 18.54
C LYS A 564 8.42 5.97 17.74
N LEU A 565 8.29 5.33 16.58
CA LEU A 565 9.38 5.07 15.64
C LEU A 565 9.96 6.40 15.14
N HIS A 566 9.10 7.30 14.66
CA HIS A 566 9.52 8.61 14.19
C HIS A 566 10.19 9.44 15.29
N GLU A 567 9.61 9.53 16.50
CA GLU A 567 10.21 10.22 17.64
C GLU A 567 11.52 9.57 18.09
N TYR A 568 11.64 8.25 18.02
CA TYR A 568 12.88 7.55 18.36
C TYR A 568 13.97 7.82 17.34
N GLN A 569 13.66 7.73 16.05
CA GLN A 569 14.58 8.06 14.96
C GLN A 569 15.04 9.51 15.07
N ASN A 570 14.10 10.46 15.27
CA ASN A 570 14.42 11.87 15.43
C ASN A 570 15.31 12.13 16.65
N ARG A 571 15.02 11.54 17.82
CA ARG A 571 15.89 11.69 19.01
C ARG A 571 17.29 11.13 18.82
N LEU A 572 17.45 10.10 18.00
CA LEU A 572 18.75 9.54 17.68
C LEU A 572 19.50 10.43 16.69
N LEU A 573 18.80 11.00 15.71
CA LEU A 573 19.33 12.03 14.82
C LEU A 573 19.80 13.26 15.62
N GLU A 574 18.99 13.75 16.57
CA GLU A 574 19.34 14.84 17.50
C GLU A 574 20.56 14.52 18.38
N ARG A 575 20.89 13.24 18.57
CA ARG A 575 22.07 12.76 19.30
C ARG A 575 23.21 12.33 18.37
N ALA A 576 23.20 12.76 17.11
CA ALA A 576 24.21 12.46 16.10
C ALA A 576 24.38 10.96 15.76
N PHE A 577 23.40 10.10 16.03
CA PHE A 577 23.44 8.68 15.66
C PHE A 577 22.85 8.44 14.26
N VAL A 578 23.72 8.33 13.24
CA VAL A 578 23.32 8.12 11.83
C VAL A 578 22.91 6.66 11.54
N GLN A 579 23.52 5.69 12.23
CA GLN A 579 23.21 4.26 12.05
C GLN A 579 22.07 3.77 12.97
N PHE A 580 21.06 4.60 13.23
CA PHE A 580 19.94 4.24 14.12
C PHE A 580 19.18 3.00 13.64
N GLN A 581 19.21 2.71 12.34
CA GLN A 581 18.59 1.52 11.73
C GLN A 581 19.16 0.21 12.31
N LYS A 582 20.44 0.19 12.70
CA LYS A 582 21.10 -0.98 13.31
C LYS A 582 20.78 -1.15 14.79
N LYS A 583 20.15 -0.17 15.44
CA LYS A 583 19.80 -0.26 16.87
C LYS A 583 18.64 -1.23 17.07
N ARG A 584 18.79 -2.15 18.03
CA ARG A 584 17.78 -3.15 18.41
C ARG A 584 16.38 -2.56 18.59
N LYS A 585 16.26 -1.38 19.21
CA LYS A 585 14.97 -0.71 19.44
C LYS A 585 14.33 -0.16 18.17
N ASN A 586 15.11 0.37 17.20
CA ASN A 586 14.56 0.79 15.90
C ASN A 586 14.03 -0.42 15.13
N ASN A 587 14.86 -1.47 15.02
CA ASN A 587 14.48 -2.71 14.36
C ASN A 587 13.24 -3.34 15.02
N LEU A 588 13.16 -3.39 16.35
CA LEU A 588 11.98 -3.89 17.06
C LEU A 588 10.71 -3.10 16.72
N LEU A 589 10.78 -1.77 16.66
CA LEU A 589 9.64 -0.92 16.30
C LEU A 589 9.22 -1.10 14.84
N GLU A 590 10.17 -1.24 13.91
CA GLU A 590 9.91 -1.55 12.50
C GLU A 590 9.28 -2.94 12.32
N VAL A 591 9.81 -3.96 12.99
CA VAL A 591 9.25 -5.31 13.00
C VAL A 591 7.83 -5.29 13.60
N THR A 592 7.62 -4.61 14.72
CA THR A 592 6.30 -4.47 15.34
C THR A 592 5.32 -3.80 14.39
N LEU A 593 5.74 -2.74 13.70
CA LEU A 593 4.94 -2.05 12.70
C LEU A 593 4.59 -3.00 11.53
N GLY A 594 5.55 -3.77 11.03
CA GLY A 594 5.32 -4.80 10.00
C GLY A 594 4.31 -5.85 10.44
N VAL A 595 4.43 -6.37 11.66
CA VAL A 595 3.49 -7.35 12.23
C VAL A 595 2.07 -6.78 12.33
N LEU A 596 1.91 -5.53 12.72
CA LEU A 596 0.59 -4.89 12.80
C LEU A 596 -0.04 -4.71 11.41
N TRP A 597 0.76 -4.36 10.39
CA TRP A 597 0.30 -4.30 9.01
C TRP A 597 -0.09 -5.68 8.48
N ASP A 598 0.70 -6.72 8.77
CA ASP A 598 0.38 -8.11 8.44
C ASP A 598 -0.95 -8.54 9.08
N ARG A 599 -1.23 -8.14 10.33
CA ARG A 599 -2.51 -8.41 11.00
C ARG A 599 -3.69 -7.78 10.26
N ILE A 600 -3.56 -6.53 9.79
CA ILE A 600 -4.61 -5.88 8.96
C ILE A 600 -4.80 -6.66 7.66
N HIS A 601 -3.70 -6.98 6.98
CA HIS A 601 -3.74 -7.71 5.72
C HIS A 601 -4.42 -9.08 5.88
N HIS A 602 -4.10 -9.84 6.93
CA HIS A 602 -4.73 -11.13 7.20
C HIS A 602 -6.23 -11.03 7.50
N ILE A 603 -6.65 -10.03 8.27
CA ILE A 603 -8.09 -9.79 8.52
C ILE A 603 -8.80 -9.46 7.20
N ASN A 604 -8.21 -8.63 6.34
CA ASN A 604 -8.78 -8.31 5.04
C ASN A 604 -8.92 -9.56 4.17
N LEU A 605 -7.87 -10.39 4.09
CA LEU A 605 -7.92 -11.66 3.36
C LEU A 605 -8.98 -12.61 3.93
N GLU A 606 -9.16 -12.64 5.24
CA GLU A 606 -10.20 -13.45 5.90
C GLU A 606 -11.61 -12.99 5.48
N ILE A 607 -11.86 -11.68 5.46
CA ILE A 607 -13.13 -11.12 4.98
C ILE A 607 -13.37 -11.52 3.51
N VAL A 608 -12.38 -11.35 2.64
CA VAL A 608 -12.47 -11.72 1.21
C VAL A 608 -12.84 -13.19 1.06
N ARG A 609 -12.15 -14.09 1.79
CA ARG A 609 -12.39 -15.54 1.73
C ARG A 609 -13.80 -15.91 2.21
N LEU A 610 -14.24 -15.34 3.33
CA LEU A 610 -15.57 -15.60 3.89
C LEU A 610 -16.67 -15.11 2.95
N LEU A 611 -16.55 -13.89 2.42
CA LEU A 611 -17.49 -13.35 1.45
C LEU A 611 -17.58 -14.22 0.20
N ASN A 612 -16.44 -14.51 -0.41
CA ASN A 612 -16.37 -15.35 -1.59
C ASN A 612 -17.05 -16.70 -1.36
N HIS A 613 -16.74 -17.35 -0.23
CA HIS A 613 -17.35 -18.64 0.12
C HIS A 613 -18.86 -18.52 0.30
N THR A 614 -19.34 -17.54 1.07
CA THR A 614 -20.78 -17.35 1.32
C THR A 614 -21.54 -16.98 0.04
N ILE A 615 -21.00 -16.10 -0.81
CA ILE A 615 -21.60 -15.74 -2.10
C ILE A 615 -21.77 -16.98 -2.97
N LEU A 616 -20.73 -17.84 -3.04
CA LEU A 616 -20.82 -19.07 -3.82
C LEU A 616 -21.79 -20.08 -3.25
N GLN A 617 -21.83 -20.29 -1.93
CA GLN A 617 -22.82 -21.18 -1.32
C GLN A 617 -24.25 -20.73 -1.61
N ILE A 618 -24.51 -19.42 -1.56
CA ILE A 618 -25.81 -18.86 -1.94
C ILE A 618 -26.10 -19.11 -3.41
N ALA A 619 -25.11 -18.91 -4.30
CA ALA A 619 -25.26 -19.14 -5.73
C ALA A 619 -25.54 -20.61 -6.06
N GLN A 620 -24.85 -21.55 -5.40
CA GLN A 620 -25.06 -22.99 -5.58
C GLN A 620 -26.42 -23.44 -5.05
N TYR A 621 -26.85 -22.93 -3.88
CA TYR A 621 -28.16 -23.25 -3.32
C TYR A 621 -29.30 -22.83 -4.25
N HIS A 622 -29.23 -21.60 -4.77
CA HIS A 622 -30.21 -21.09 -5.74
C HIS A 622 -29.97 -21.57 -7.16
N LYS A 623 -28.95 -22.41 -7.41
CA LYS A 623 -28.61 -22.92 -8.75
C LYS A 623 -28.41 -21.81 -9.79
N ALA A 624 -27.82 -20.69 -9.38
CA ALA A 624 -27.66 -19.51 -10.21
C ALA A 624 -26.68 -19.74 -11.37
N SER A 625 -27.05 -19.32 -12.57
CA SER A 625 -26.22 -19.42 -13.78
C SER A 625 -25.22 -18.26 -13.91
N VAL A 626 -25.54 -17.09 -13.34
CA VAL A 626 -24.74 -15.85 -13.44
C VAL A 626 -24.64 -15.11 -12.10
N ILE A 627 -23.44 -14.62 -11.78
CA ILE A 627 -23.17 -13.65 -10.72
C ILE A 627 -22.70 -12.34 -11.37
N LYS A 628 -23.41 -11.25 -11.08
CA LYS A 628 -23.12 -9.89 -11.57
C LYS A 628 -22.59 -9.01 -10.45
N CYS A 629 -21.54 -8.23 -10.75
CA CYS A 629 -20.97 -7.23 -9.86
C CYS A 629 -20.76 -5.91 -10.61
N GLU A 630 -20.82 -4.77 -9.92
CA GLU A 630 -20.43 -3.50 -10.54
C GLU A 630 -18.95 -3.46 -10.88
N ASN A 631 -18.61 -2.86 -12.01
CA ASN A 631 -17.24 -2.53 -12.32
C ASN A 631 -16.80 -1.31 -11.50
N LEU A 632 -16.08 -1.56 -10.40
CA LEU A 632 -15.65 -0.53 -9.46
C LEU A 632 -14.34 0.14 -9.85
N LYS A 633 -13.77 -0.10 -11.05
CA LYS A 633 -12.48 0.47 -11.51
C LYS A 633 -12.36 2.00 -11.38
N TRP A 634 -13.48 2.72 -11.35
CA TRP A 634 -13.53 4.19 -11.25
C TRP A 634 -13.78 4.74 -9.84
N ALA A 635 -13.94 3.89 -8.82
CA ALA A 635 -14.24 4.33 -7.46
C ALA A 635 -13.09 5.17 -6.86
N ARG A 636 -13.30 6.49 -6.78
CA ARG A 636 -12.32 7.46 -6.25
C ARG A 636 -12.15 7.30 -4.73
N HIS A 637 -10.95 7.59 -4.23
CA HIS A 637 -10.73 7.81 -2.80
C HIS A 637 -11.56 9.01 -2.32
N SER A 638 -12.64 8.78 -1.56
CA SER A 638 -13.39 9.87 -0.92
C SER A 638 -12.69 10.37 0.34
N LYS A 639 -12.91 11.63 0.71
CA LYS A 639 -12.17 12.31 1.79
C LYS A 639 -12.59 11.73 3.15
N ARG A 640 -11.66 11.70 4.10
CA ARG A 640 -11.83 11.14 5.46
C ARG A 640 -13.06 11.66 6.24
N LYS A 641 -13.51 12.88 5.93
CA LYS A 641 -14.69 13.51 6.51
C LYS A 641 -16.02 12.92 6.02
N ASP A 642 -16.06 12.37 4.82
CA ASP A 642 -17.29 11.95 4.15
C ASP A 642 -17.60 10.46 4.39
N ILE A 643 -16.57 9.66 4.73
CA ILE A 643 -16.70 8.22 4.91
C ILE A 643 -16.42 7.76 6.37
N GLY A 644 -15.78 8.56 7.22
CA GLY A 644 -15.48 8.19 8.61
C GLY A 644 -14.14 7.46 8.82
N THR A 645 -13.70 7.32 10.08
CA THR A 645 -12.34 6.86 10.45
C THR A 645 -12.03 5.43 10.00
N PHE A 646 -13.03 4.54 10.02
CA PHE A 646 -12.93 3.18 9.50
C PHE A 646 -12.62 3.19 7.98
N LEU A 647 -13.24 4.11 7.24
CA LEU A 647 -13.37 4.08 5.78
C LEU A 647 -12.31 4.92 5.05
N ALA A 648 -11.73 5.91 5.73
CA ALA A 648 -10.72 6.82 5.19
C ALA A 648 -9.36 6.21 4.83
N PHE A 649 -9.18 4.90 5.00
CA PHE A 649 -7.88 4.23 4.80
C PHE A 649 -7.94 3.05 3.85
N TRP A 650 -9.12 2.44 3.64
CA TRP A 650 -9.20 1.42 2.62
C TRP A 650 -8.97 2.12 1.28
N GLN A 651 -7.98 1.62 0.55
CA GLN A 651 -8.04 1.59 -0.89
C GLN A 651 -9.24 0.72 -1.25
N THR A 652 -10.44 1.23 -1.00
CA THR A 652 -11.73 0.53 -1.03
C THR A 652 -11.89 -0.19 -2.37
N HIS A 653 -11.44 0.48 -3.44
CA HIS A 653 -11.31 -0.08 -4.78
C HIS A 653 -10.45 -1.37 -4.83
N TRP A 654 -9.26 -1.38 -4.24
CA TRP A 654 -8.38 -2.55 -4.21
C TRP A 654 -8.92 -3.70 -3.36
N PHE A 655 -9.68 -3.39 -2.31
CA PHE A 655 -10.35 -4.41 -1.51
C PHE A 655 -11.49 -5.07 -2.29
N TYR A 656 -12.32 -4.28 -2.98
CA TYR A 656 -13.39 -4.83 -3.81
C TYR A 656 -12.88 -5.58 -5.02
N ALA A 657 -11.80 -5.10 -5.66
CA ALA A 657 -11.13 -5.84 -6.71
C ALA A 657 -10.73 -7.25 -6.23
N GLN A 658 -10.11 -7.37 -5.04
CA GLN A 658 -9.77 -8.67 -4.46
C GLN A 658 -11.00 -9.58 -4.23
N ILE A 659 -12.15 -9.03 -3.86
CA ILE A 659 -13.40 -9.81 -3.73
C ILE A 659 -13.87 -10.28 -5.10
N GLN A 660 -13.95 -9.36 -6.08
CA GLN A 660 -14.40 -9.69 -7.42
C GLN A 660 -13.50 -10.72 -8.09
N ASP A 661 -12.18 -10.60 -7.94
CA ASP A 661 -11.22 -11.56 -8.48
C ASP A 661 -11.38 -12.94 -7.82
N ALA A 662 -11.59 -12.98 -6.49
CA ALA A 662 -11.85 -14.22 -5.78
C ALA A 662 -13.16 -14.89 -6.22
N VAL A 663 -14.25 -14.12 -6.29
CA VAL A 663 -15.58 -14.59 -6.72
C VAL A 663 -15.53 -15.03 -8.18
N LYS A 664 -14.89 -14.26 -9.07
CA LYS A 664 -14.71 -14.61 -10.48
C LYS A 664 -13.98 -15.94 -10.64
N LEU A 665 -12.87 -16.13 -9.94
CA LEU A 665 -12.09 -17.37 -9.98
C LEU A 665 -12.90 -18.56 -9.47
N GLN A 666 -13.62 -18.39 -8.37
CA GLN A 666 -14.38 -19.50 -7.79
C GLN A 666 -15.68 -19.78 -8.57
N ALA A 667 -16.34 -18.76 -9.12
CA ALA A 667 -17.47 -18.93 -10.03
C ALA A 667 -17.04 -19.71 -11.28
N TYR A 668 -15.87 -19.36 -11.84
CA TYR A 668 -15.26 -20.10 -12.95
C TYR A 668 -15.08 -21.59 -12.64
N LEU A 669 -14.60 -21.93 -11.44
CA LEU A 669 -14.43 -23.32 -11.00
C LEU A 669 -15.74 -24.10 -10.83
N HIS A 670 -16.83 -23.42 -10.51
CA HIS A 670 -18.14 -24.03 -10.29
C HIS A 670 -19.09 -23.87 -11.48
N ASN A 671 -18.56 -23.53 -12.66
CA ASN A 671 -19.33 -23.31 -13.89
C ASN A 671 -20.43 -22.23 -13.79
N ILE A 672 -20.22 -21.22 -12.93
CA ILE A 672 -21.08 -20.04 -12.80
C ILE A 672 -20.45 -18.88 -13.58
N HIS A 673 -21.25 -18.18 -14.40
CA HIS A 673 -20.75 -17.04 -15.15
C HIS A 673 -20.55 -15.83 -14.25
N PHE A 674 -19.37 -15.21 -14.30
CA PHE A 674 -19.13 -13.94 -13.62
C PHE A 674 -19.16 -12.80 -14.64
N LYS A 675 -20.03 -11.81 -14.43
CA LYS A 675 -20.13 -10.63 -15.30
C LYS A 675 -19.95 -9.34 -14.51
N GLN A 676 -19.32 -8.35 -15.15
CA GLN A 676 -19.19 -7.01 -14.59
C GLN A 676 -20.14 -6.05 -15.33
N VAL A 677 -20.92 -5.27 -14.58
CA VAL A 677 -21.87 -4.28 -15.14
C VAL A 677 -21.36 -2.85 -14.95
N LYS A 678 -21.84 -1.90 -15.76
CA LYS A 678 -21.46 -0.48 -15.62
C LYS A 678 -21.95 0.06 -14.28
N ALA A 679 -21.08 0.74 -13.53
CA ALA A 679 -21.39 1.28 -12.20
C ALA A 679 -22.19 2.61 -12.22
N GLY A 680 -22.50 3.16 -13.40
CA GLY A 680 -23.14 4.46 -13.53
C GLY A 680 -24.61 4.44 -13.07
N GLY A 681 -24.90 5.08 -11.93
CA GLY A 681 -26.28 5.33 -11.49
C GLY A 681 -27.00 4.17 -10.80
N THR A 682 -26.39 3.00 -10.66
CA THR A 682 -27.00 1.79 -10.06
C THR A 682 -27.57 1.99 -8.65
N SER A 683 -27.00 2.90 -7.84
CA SER A 683 -27.52 3.23 -6.50
C SER A 683 -28.45 4.45 -6.46
N GLN A 684 -28.70 5.09 -7.61
CA GLN A 684 -29.55 6.27 -7.78
C GLN A 684 -30.76 6.02 -8.69
N ILE A 685 -30.71 4.98 -9.52
CA ILE A 685 -31.84 4.53 -10.35
C ILE A 685 -32.75 3.67 -9.49
N CYS A 686 -34.07 3.87 -9.59
CA CYS A 686 -35.04 3.05 -8.88
C CYS A 686 -35.13 1.66 -9.52
N SER A 687 -34.93 0.60 -8.74
CA SER A 687 -35.01 -0.78 -9.23
C SER A 687 -36.42 -1.25 -9.62
N HIS A 688 -37.46 -0.44 -9.36
CA HIS A 688 -38.84 -0.78 -9.68
C HIS A 688 -39.34 -0.09 -10.96
N CYS A 689 -38.88 1.14 -11.24
CA CYS A 689 -39.41 1.92 -12.36
C CYS A 689 -38.33 2.49 -13.29
N GLY A 690 -37.04 2.27 -13.02
CA GLY A 690 -35.94 2.76 -13.87
C GLY A 690 -35.69 4.26 -13.80
N ASN A 691 -36.53 5.04 -13.11
CA ASN A 691 -36.36 6.49 -12.96
C ASN A 691 -35.31 6.85 -11.90
N MET A 692 -34.74 8.05 -12.03
CA MET A 692 -33.81 8.62 -11.05
C MET A 692 -34.52 8.90 -9.72
N GLY A 693 -33.96 8.39 -8.63
CA GLY A 693 -34.38 8.66 -7.26
C GLY A 693 -33.35 9.44 -6.46
N GLN A 694 -33.72 9.77 -5.22
CA GLN A 694 -32.87 10.47 -4.26
C GLN A 694 -32.30 9.50 -3.24
N ARG A 695 -30.99 9.63 -2.99
CA ARG A 695 -30.27 8.83 -1.99
C ARG A 695 -29.82 9.72 -0.84
N GLU A 696 -30.31 9.43 0.36
CA GLU A 696 -29.85 10.03 1.61
C GLU A 696 -29.23 8.96 2.50
N GLY A 697 -27.91 8.85 2.42
CA GLY A 697 -27.16 7.83 3.16
C GLY A 697 -27.53 6.41 2.71
N LYS A 698 -28.29 5.69 3.55
CA LYS A 698 -28.76 4.32 3.29
C LYS A 698 -30.22 4.23 2.85
N LYS A 699 -30.94 5.35 2.88
CA LYS A 699 -32.33 5.38 2.42
C LYS A 699 -32.32 5.80 0.96
N PHE A 700 -33.04 5.04 0.15
CA PHE A 700 -33.35 5.39 -1.23
C PHE A 700 -34.84 5.72 -1.31
N TYR A 701 -35.16 6.81 -1.99
CA TYR A 701 -36.53 7.24 -2.27
C TYR A 701 -36.69 7.53 -3.75
N CYS A 702 -37.73 6.96 -4.36
CA CYS A 702 -38.12 7.29 -5.73
C CYS A 702 -39.32 8.24 -5.71
N SER A 703 -39.20 9.42 -6.32
CA SER A 703 -40.32 10.37 -6.44
C SER A 703 -41.41 9.89 -7.40
N HIS A 704 -41.06 9.05 -8.39
CA HIS A 704 -41.98 8.60 -9.43
C HIS A 704 -42.91 7.47 -8.96
N CYS A 705 -42.34 6.37 -8.46
CA CYS A 705 -43.14 5.22 -7.97
C CYS A 705 -43.31 5.20 -6.44
N LYS A 706 -42.85 6.25 -5.74
CA LYS A 706 -42.94 6.40 -4.27
C LYS A 706 -42.31 5.23 -3.47
N SER A 707 -41.42 4.45 -4.09
CA SER A 707 -40.76 3.33 -3.42
C SER A 707 -39.74 3.81 -2.38
N HIS A 708 -39.72 3.18 -1.21
CA HIS A 708 -38.72 3.39 -0.15
C HIS A 708 -37.92 2.10 0.08
N LEU A 709 -36.59 2.15 -0.12
CA LEU A 709 -35.71 0.98 -0.05
C LEU A 709 -34.38 1.28 0.67
N ASP A 710 -33.67 0.23 1.12
CA ASP A 710 -32.25 0.39 1.47
C ASP A 710 -31.45 0.59 0.17
N SER A 711 -30.57 1.59 0.15
CA SER A 711 -29.79 1.96 -1.04
C SER A 711 -28.92 0.83 -1.56
N ASP A 712 -28.39 0.00 -0.66
CA ASP A 712 -27.51 -1.12 -1.01
C ASP A 712 -28.33 -2.26 -1.65
N LEU A 713 -29.58 -2.46 -1.20
CA LEU A 713 -30.52 -3.41 -1.81
C LEU A 713 -31.00 -2.93 -3.19
N ASN A 714 -31.31 -1.63 -3.31
CA ASN A 714 -31.69 -1.03 -4.60
C ASN A 714 -30.56 -1.20 -5.64
N ALA A 715 -29.30 -0.98 -5.22
CA ALA A 715 -28.14 -1.25 -6.06
C ALA A 715 -28.02 -2.73 -6.44
N ALA A 716 -28.12 -3.65 -5.48
CA ALA A 716 -28.05 -5.10 -5.74
C ALA A 716 -29.09 -5.56 -6.77
N ARG A 717 -30.32 -5.06 -6.68
CA ARG A 717 -31.40 -5.34 -7.65
C ARG A 717 -31.07 -4.80 -9.04
N ASN A 718 -30.63 -3.54 -9.13
CA ASN A 718 -30.23 -2.94 -10.42
C ASN A 718 -29.07 -3.70 -11.07
N ILE A 719 -28.10 -4.18 -10.28
CA ILE A 719 -26.98 -4.99 -10.78
C ILE A 719 -27.48 -6.33 -11.35
N ALA A 720 -28.45 -6.98 -10.69
CA ALA A 720 -29.05 -8.22 -11.19
C ALA A 720 -29.83 -7.98 -12.50
N LEU A 721 -30.58 -6.88 -12.56
CA LEU A 721 -31.41 -6.52 -13.72
C LEU A 721 -30.59 -6.04 -14.92
N ALA A 722 -29.42 -5.42 -14.71
CA ALA A 722 -28.60 -4.84 -15.75
C ALA A 722 -28.25 -5.84 -16.87
N GLU A 723 -28.44 -5.39 -18.11
CA GLU A 723 -27.91 -6.03 -19.31
C GLU A 723 -26.40 -5.80 -19.40
N THR A 724 -25.68 -6.79 -19.93
CA THR A 724 -24.21 -6.90 -19.82
C THR A 724 -23.50 -6.47 -21.07
#